data_AF-A0AB39PVL0-F1
#
_entry.id   AF-A0AB39PVL0-F1
#
_cell.length_a   1.000
_cell.length_b   1.000
_cell.length_c   1.000
_cell.angle_alpha   90.00
_cell.angle_beta   90.00
_cell.angle_gamma   90.00
#
_symmetry.space_group_name_H-M   'P 1'
#
loop_
_entity.id
_entity.type
_entity.pdbx_description
1 polymer ?
#
loop_
_entity_poly.entity_id
_entity_poly.type
_entity_poly.pdbx_seq_one_letter_code
_entity_poly.pdbx_strand_id
1 'polypeptide(L)'
;MRPPRPGVTPLSAPTSAPTPDSLTVSVALVGAGPRGTSVLERLCASAPELLPPGARLTVHVIDPAPPGPGRVWRTAQSPELLMNTVSSQVTLFTDDSVDCSGPIRPGPSLCDWAAGALGPDEYPTRAHYGRYLEWVFAKVVREAPPAIRVETHAARAVRLDDAPDGHQVLTLDDGRTLPGLSAVVLAQGHLPTAADAPQRHLAAYAERHGLRYVAPANPADVDLSPVSPGEPVLLRGLGLNFFDHMALLTTGRGGRFVRAEEGRGGLRYVPSGNEPRLYAGSRRGIPYQARGDNAKGPYGRHLPLVLTPEVIAGFRKRADSGEAPDFLAEIWPLVAKEVETVYYTALLPGTRRPEFVGRFLAVAHRDPQEALLLEEFGISQRERWSWDRVSRPYTGSDAADPGRWREWLLSYLREDAAQAARGNVRGPLKSALDVLRDLRNELRLIVDHGGLTGTSRRDHLDRWYTPLNAFLSIGPPRRRVEELMALLEAGVVEVLGPRLEVREEDGAWVAHSPEVPGSAVRATTLVEARLPEPDLRRTADDLLARLLKTGQCRPHIVDGYETGGLDVTQRPYRLIDRQGRVHARRFAFGVPTEGVHWVTAAGARPGVDSVTLSDADAVARAALRAVVSETDEDSGAKYWPNVELASID
;
A
#
# COMPACT_ATOMS: atom_id res chain seq x y z
N MET A 1 -38.67 -49.69 6.65
CA MET A 1 -37.24 -49.43 6.94
C MET A 1 -36.71 -48.32 6.04
N ARG A 2 -36.62 -47.12 6.61
CA ARG A 2 -35.78 -45.97 6.23
C ARG A 2 -35.55 -45.25 7.56
N PRO A 3 -34.30 -45.00 8.00
CA PRO A 3 -34.08 -44.36 9.28
C PRO A 3 -34.35 -42.84 9.17
N PRO A 4 -34.86 -42.18 10.22
CA PRO A 4 -35.14 -40.76 10.23
C PRO A 4 -33.88 -39.93 10.50
N ARG A 5 -33.90 -38.68 10.03
CA ARG A 5 -32.87 -37.65 10.23
C ARG A 5 -32.62 -37.37 11.73
N PRO A 6 -31.38 -37.20 12.19
CA PRO A 6 -31.05 -36.35 13.34
C PRO A 6 -30.70 -34.95 12.82
N GLY A 7 -31.14 -33.83 13.39
CA GLY A 7 -31.47 -33.50 14.77
C GLY A 7 -30.73 -32.20 15.06
N VAL A 8 -31.42 -31.07 14.96
CA VAL A 8 -30.91 -29.76 15.40
C VAL A 8 -30.79 -29.85 16.92
N THR A 9 -29.59 -29.70 17.46
CA THR A 9 -29.36 -29.62 18.91
C THR A 9 -29.44 -28.15 19.34
N PRO A 10 -30.37 -27.76 20.24
CA PRO A 10 -30.27 -26.50 20.95
C PRO A 10 -29.56 -26.67 22.30
N LEU A 11 -28.99 -25.56 22.78
CA LEU A 11 -28.53 -25.25 24.15
C LEU A 11 -27.17 -25.82 24.60
N SER A 12 -26.21 -24.91 24.81
CA SER A 12 -25.55 -24.85 26.11
C SER A 12 -26.16 -23.69 26.91
N ALA A 13 -26.74 -24.03 28.06
CA ALA A 13 -27.22 -23.11 29.07
C ALA A 13 -26.02 -22.36 29.73
N PRO A 14 -26.26 -21.23 30.41
CA PRO A 14 -25.19 -20.35 30.87
C PRO A 14 -24.55 -20.92 32.14
N THR A 15 -23.26 -21.23 32.09
CA THR A 15 -22.51 -21.68 33.28
C THR A 15 -21.46 -20.66 33.68
N SER A 16 -21.95 -19.64 34.37
CA SER A 16 -21.41 -18.98 35.57
C SER A 16 -21.89 -17.53 35.55
N ALA A 17 -22.66 -17.14 36.56
CA ALA A 17 -22.84 -15.73 36.87
C ALA A 17 -21.45 -15.10 37.01
N PRO A 18 -21.21 -13.89 36.47
CA PRO A 18 -19.94 -13.21 36.67
C PRO A 18 -19.69 -13.12 38.17
N THR A 19 -18.58 -13.70 38.63
CA THR A 19 -18.03 -13.38 39.94
C THR A 19 -17.83 -11.86 39.97
N PRO A 20 -18.21 -11.15 41.06
CA PRO A 20 -18.24 -9.68 41.09
C PRO A 20 -16.89 -8.98 40.83
N ASP A 21 -15.78 -9.71 40.73
CA ASP A 21 -14.42 -9.16 40.64
C ASP A 21 -13.72 -9.38 39.28
N SER A 22 -14.39 -9.84 38.21
CA SER A 22 -13.71 -9.93 36.90
C SER A 22 -13.71 -8.57 36.19
N LEU A 23 -12.58 -7.86 36.24
CA LEU A 23 -12.34 -6.62 35.50
C LEU A 23 -12.67 -6.83 34.02
N THR A 24 -13.69 -6.12 33.51
CA THR A 24 -14.10 -6.18 32.11
C THR A 24 -13.73 -4.87 31.43
N VAL A 25 -12.88 -4.96 30.42
CA VAL A 25 -12.33 -3.81 29.69
C VAL A 25 -12.56 -3.97 28.20
N SER A 26 -12.61 -2.85 27.48
CA SER A 26 -12.99 -2.86 26.07
C SER A 26 -12.03 -2.03 25.21
N VAL A 27 -11.70 -2.54 24.04
CA VAL A 27 -10.90 -1.83 23.02
C VAL A 27 -11.69 -1.82 21.72
N ALA A 28 -11.65 -0.71 20.99
CA ALA A 28 -12.22 -0.62 19.65
C ALA A 28 -11.14 -0.62 18.58
N LEU A 29 -11.39 -1.37 17.51
CA LEU A 29 -10.58 -1.43 16.30
C LEU A 29 -11.43 -0.97 15.12
N VAL A 30 -11.12 0.21 14.59
CA VAL A 30 -11.82 0.80 13.43
C VAL A 30 -11.08 0.42 12.15
N GLY A 31 -11.71 -0.41 11.33
CA GLY A 31 -11.13 -1.04 10.16
C GLY A 31 -10.82 -2.52 10.40
N ALA A 32 -11.46 -3.39 9.63
CA ALA A 32 -11.35 -4.85 9.73
C ALA A 32 -10.63 -5.46 8.52
N GLY A 33 -9.87 -4.67 7.76
CA GLY A 33 -9.00 -5.17 6.69
C GLY A 33 -7.75 -5.89 7.22
N PRO A 34 -6.71 -6.09 6.36
CA PRO A 34 -5.49 -6.77 6.76
C PRO A 34 -4.79 -6.18 7.99
N ARG A 35 -4.71 -4.84 8.09
CA ARG A 35 -4.08 -4.16 9.24
C ARG A 35 -4.85 -4.35 10.53
N GLY A 36 -6.17 -4.20 10.48
CA GLY A 36 -7.01 -4.45 11.64
C GLY A 36 -6.92 -5.89 12.10
N THR A 37 -6.92 -6.83 11.15
CA THR A 37 -6.72 -8.26 11.44
C THR A 37 -5.37 -8.51 12.10
N SER A 38 -4.29 -7.86 11.65
CA SER A 38 -2.98 -7.94 12.32
C SER A 38 -3.04 -7.35 13.73
N VAL A 39 -3.70 -6.21 13.99
CA VAL A 39 -3.84 -5.69 15.36
C VAL A 39 -4.62 -6.66 16.25
N LEU A 40 -5.72 -7.22 15.76
CA LEU A 40 -6.50 -8.21 16.50
C LEU A 40 -5.68 -9.45 16.83
N GLU A 41 -4.90 -9.96 15.87
CA GLU A 41 -3.97 -11.06 16.08
C GLU A 41 -2.97 -10.73 17.19
N ARG A 42 -2.35 -9.54 17.14
CA ARG A 42 -1.36 -9.11 18.13
C ARG A 42 -1.95 -8.83 19.51
N LEU A 43 -3.20 -8.37 19.59
CA LEU A 43 -3.96 -8.28 20.85
C LEU A 43 -4.16 -9.67 21.44
N CYS A 44 -4.64 -10.64 20.65
CA CYS A 44 -4.80 -12.04 21.08
C CYS A 44 -3.48 -12.66 21.53
N ALA A 45 -2.39 -12.40 20.80
CA ALA A 45 -1.09 -12.97 21.09
C ALA A 45 -0.46 -12.40 22.38
N SER A 46 -0.62 -11.09 22.64
CA SER A 46 0.00 -10.39 23.78
C SER A 46 -0.86 -10.36 25.04
N ALA A 47 -2.18 -10.58 24.93
CA ALA A 47 -3.09 -10.50 26.07
C ALA A 47 -2.72 -11.44 27.25
N PRO A 48 -2.29 -12.70 27.05
CA PRO A 48 -1.90 -13.57 28.16
C PRO A 48 -0.72 -13.04 28.98
N GLU A 49 0.14 -12.21 28.39
CA GLU A 49 1.31 -11.60 29.04
C GLU A 49 0.94 -10.27 29.72
N LEU A 50 0.07 -9.48 29.09
CA LEU A 50 -0.16 -8.09 29.47
C LEU A 50 -1.46 -7.84 30.24
N LEU A 51 -2.48 -8.71 30.14
CA LEU A 51 -3.71 -8.53 30.90
C LEU A 51 -3.53 -9.01 32.35
N PRO A 52 -4.09 -8.30 33.35
CA PRO A 52 -4.08 -8.78 34.72
C PRO A 52 -4.78 -10.15 34.86
N PRO A 53 -4.34 -11.01 35.78
CA PRO A 53 -5.03 -12.27 36.05
C PRO A 53 -6.52 -12.07 36.34
N GLY A 54 -7.38 -12.79 35.64
CA GLY A 54 -8.84 -12.69 35.80
C GLY A 54 -9.52 -11.58 34.98
N ALA A 55 -8.77 -10.70 34.33
CA ALA A 55 -9.33 -9.68 33.45
C ALA A 55 -9.95 -10.31 32.18
N ARG A 56 -11.04 -9.70 31.70
CA ARG A 56 -11.73 -10.03 30.46
C ARG A 56 -11.65 -8.84 29.50
N LEU A 57 -11.19 -9.07 28.27
CA LEU A 57 -11.10 -8.04 27.23
C LEU A 57 -12.18 -8.27 26.16
N THR A 58 -12.98 -7.25 25.88
CA THR A 58 -13.83 -7.21 24.69
C THR A 58 -13.15 -6.38 23.60
N VAL A 59 -12.91 -6.98 22.44
CA VAL A 59 -12.41 -6.27 21.26
C VAL A 59 -13.57 -6.05 20.30
N HIS A 60 -14.02 -4.81 20.19
CA HIS A 60 -14.99 -4.41 19.18
C HIS A 60 -14.26 -4.13 17.86
N VAL A 61 -14.63 -4.84 16.80
CA VAL A 61 -14.07 -4.69 15.45
C VAL A 61 -15.13 -4.06 14.57
N ILE A 62 -14.87 -2.85 14.07
CA ILE A 62 -15.85 -2.00 13.39
C ILE A 62 -15.42 -1.81 11.93
N ASP A 63 -16.22 -2.31 11.00
CA ASP A 63 -16.05 -2.07 9.56
C ASP A 63 -17.39 -2.27 8.84
N PRO A 64 -17.77 -1.41 7.88
CA PRO A 64 -18.99 -1.62 7.09
C PRO A 64 -18.88 -2.83 6.12
N ALA A 65 -17.67 -3.33 5.85
CA ALA A 65 -17.42 -4.49 5.01
C ALA A 65 -17.05 -5.74 5.84
N PRO A 66 -17.14 -6.96 5.26
CA PRO A 66 -16.79 -8.20 5.96
C PRO A 66 -15.35 -8.17 6.54
N PRO A 67 -15.17 -8.61 7.80
CA PRO A 67 -13.87 -8.68 8.47
C PRO A 67 -12.87 -9.63 7.81
N GLY A 68 -11.60 -9.23 7.77
CA GLY A 68 -10.51 -9.88 7.04
C GLY A 68 -10.16 -9.12 5.75
N PRO A 69 -10.94 -9.28 4.66
CA PRO A 69 -10.67 -8.62 3.40
C PRO A 69 -11.01 -7.13 3.40
N GLY A 70 -11.98 -6.71 4.22
CA GLY A 70 -12.57 -5.37 4.16
C GLY A 70 -13.11 -5.04 2.76
N ARG A 71 -13.29 -3.75 2.48
CA ARG A 71 -13.82 -3.30 1.18
C ARG A 71 -12.88 -3.59 0.02
N VAL A 72 -11.57 -3.39 0.20
CA VAL A 72 -10.56 -3.41 -0.88
C VAL A 72 -10.34 -4.82 -1.43
N TRP A 73 -10.32 -5.83 -0.57
CA TRP A 73 -10.02 -7.21 -0.96
C TRP A 73 -11.27 -8.10 -1.01
N ARG A 74 -12.46 -7.52 -1.10
CA ARG A 74 -13.72 -8.26 -1.12
C ARG A 74 -13.70 -9.40 -2.14
N THR A 75 -14.31 -10.53 -1.77
CA THR A 75 -14.26 -11.78 -2.53
C THR A 75 -15.15 -11.78 -3.77
N ALA A 76 -16.11 -10.85 -3.86
CA ALA A 76 -17.04 -10.71 -4.97
C ALA A 76 -16.57 -9.78 -6.10
N GLN A 77 -15.35 -9.22 -6.02
CA GLN A 77 -14.81 -8.39 -7.11
C GLN A 77 -14.47 -9.24 -8.35
N SER A 78 -14.35 -8.58 -9.50
CA SER A 78 -14.04 -9.24 -10.78
C SER A 78 -12.81 -10.15 -10.69
N PRO A 79 -12.86 -11.38 -11.25
CA PRO A 79 -11.71 -12.28 -11.30
C PRO A 79 -10.56 -11.72 -12.16
N GLU A 80 -10.84 -10.71 -12.98
CA GLU A 80 -9.84 -10.03 -13.80
C GLU A 80 -8.91 -9.14 -12.98
N LEU A 81 -9.20 -8.84 -11.72
CA LEU A 81 -8.34 -8.01 -10.89
C LEU A 81 -7.29 -8.87 -10.19
N LEU A 82 -6.02 -8.55 -10.43
CA LEU A 82 -4.89 -9.30 -9.87
C LEU A 82 -4.17 -8.52 -8.77
N MET A 83 -3.49 -9.26 -7.91
CA MET A 83 -2.39 -8.72 -7.12
C MET A 83 -1.17 -8.45 -8.01
N ASN A 84 -0.31 -7.55 -7.56
CA ASN A 84 1.02 -7.32 -8.14
C ASN A 84 2.15 -7.91 -7.29
N THR A 85 1.82 -8.84 -6.40
CA THR A 85 2.77 -9.64 -5.58
C THR A 85 2.47 -11.11 -5.82
N VAL A 86 3.53 -11.93 -5.92
CA VAL A 86 3.39 -13.38 -6.10
C VAL A 86 2.88 -14.06 -4.83
N SER A 87 2.14 -15.16 -5.00
CA SER A 87 1.42 -15.86 -3.92
C SER A 87 2.33 -16.28 -2.75
N SER A 88 3.57 -16.70 -3.01
CA SER A 88 4.53 -17.12 -1.98
C SER A 88 5.10 -15.97 -1.16
N GLN A 89 4.91 -14.72 -1.60
CA GLN A 89 5.41 -13.50 -0.94
C GLN A 89 4.29 -12.75 -0.21
N VAL A 90 3.22 -13.42 0.21
CA VAL A 90 2.09 -12.79 0.91
C VAL A 90 1.78 -13.58 2.18
N THR A 91 1.73 -12.88 3.32
CA THR A 91 1.33 -13.44 4.62
C THR A 91 0.68 -12.37 5.49
N LEU A 92 0.00 -12.80 6.57
CA LEU A 92 -0.41 -11.95 7.70
C LEU A 92 0.18 -12.42 9.04
N PHE A 93 1.02 -13.45 9.02
CA PHE A 93 1.58 -14.07 10.22
C PHE A 93 2.99 -13.56 10.49
N THR A 94 3.35 -13.49 11.77
CA THR A 94 4.71 -13.16 12.19
C THR A 94 5.62 -14.38 12.09
N ASP A 95 6.90 -14.14 11.87
CA ASP A 95 7.97 -15.14 11.90
C ASP A 95 9.20 -14.53 12.59
N ASP A 96 10.28 -15.30 12.74
CA ASP A 96 11.47 -14.89 13.48
C ASP A 96 12.21 -13.69 12.85
N SER A 97 11.85 -13.28 11.64
CA SER A 97 12.40 -12.08 11.00
C SER A 97 11.69 -10.79 11.41
N VAL A 98 10.51 -10.88 12.02
CA VAL A 98 9.71 -9.70 12.43
C VAL A 98 10.23 -9.18 13.77
N ASP A 99 10.66 -7.91 13.79
CA ASP A 99 11.10 -7.25 15.02
C ASP A 99 9.88 -6.79 15.84
N CYS A 100 9.38 -7.68 16.69
CA CYS A 100 8.25 -7.38 17.58
C CYS A 100 8.48 -7.91 19.00
N SER A 101 7.88 -7.21 19.98
CA SER A 101 8.04 -7.57 21.40
C SER A 101 7.08 -8.67 21.85
N GLY A 102 5.90 -8.77 21.22
CA GLY A 102 4.96 -9.83 21.51
C GLY A 102 5.40 -11.18 20.91
N PRO A 103 4.75 -12.28 21.29
CA PRO A 103 5.15 -13.61 20.84
C PRO A 103 4.95 -13.79 19.33
N ILE A 104 5.91 -14.45 18.67
CA ILE A 104 5.81 -14.86 17.28
C ILE A 104 4.67 -15.89 17.13
N ARG A 105 3.85 -15.71 16.10
CA ARG A 105 2.68 -16.54 15.77
C ARG A 105 2.75 -16.91 14.29
N PRO A 106 3.52 -17.98 13.96
CA PRO A 106 3.70 -18.40 12.59
C PRO A 106 2.41 -18.97 12.00
N GLY A 107 2.29 -18.87 10.69
CA GLY A 107 1.18 -19.40 9.93
C GLY A 107 1.49 -19.46 8.44
N PRO A 108 0.60 -20.06 7.65
CA PRO A 108 0.86 -20.30 6.23
C PRO A 108 0.91 -18.97 5.46
N SER A 109 1.81 -18.90 4.48
CA SER A 109 1.70 -17.90 3.41
C SER A 109 0.41 -18.13 2.60
N LEU A 110 0.04 -17.17 1.74
CA LEU A 110 -1.07 -17.35 0.82
C LEU A 110 -0.90 -18.58 -0.08
N CYS A 111 0.32 -18.83 -0.56
CA CYS A 111 0.65 -20.01 -1.35
C CYS A 111 0.46 -21.31 -0.56
N ASP A 112 0.97 -21.37 0.68
CA ASP A 112 0.86 -22.57 1.52
C ASP A 112 -0.60 -22.87 1.88
N TRP A 113 -1.37 -21.82 2.19
CA TRP A 113 -2.80 -21.93 2.48
C TRP A 113 -3.61 -22.43 1.27
N ALA A 114 -3.24 -21.99 0.06
CA ALA A 114 -3.92 -22.40 -1.17
C ALA A 114 -3.70 -23.88 -1.53
N ALA A 115 -2.80 -24.59 -0.84
CA ALA A 115 -2.62 -26.04 -0.93
C ALA A 115 -2.53 -26.60 -2.37
N GLY A 116 -1.78 -25.91 -3.24
CA GLY A 116 -1.56 -26.30 -4.64
C GLY A 116 -2.53 -25.70 -5.66
N ALA A 117 -3.55 -24.94 -5.24
CA ALA A 117 -4.41 -24.17 -6.16
C ALA A 117 -3.73 -22.94 -6.76
N LEU A 118 -2.59 -22.52 -6.21
CA LEU A 118 -1.73 -21.46 -6.74
C LEU A 118 -0.28 -21.93 -6.74
N GLY A 119 0.41 -21.70 -7.85
CA GLY A 119 1.87 -21.83 -7.91
C GLY A 119 2.55 -20.70 -7.11
N PRO A 120 3.78 -20.91 -6.59
CA PRO A 120 4.46 -19.95 -5.70
C PRO A 120 4.78 -18.61 -6.35
N ASP A 121 4.98 -18.60 -7.68
CA ASP A 121 5.32 -17.41 -8.46
C ASP A 121 4.13 -16.88 -9.27
N GLU A 122 2.93 -17.41 -9.03
CA GLU A 122 1.70 -16.91 -9.64
C GLU A 122 1.20 -15.65 -8.96
N TYR A 123 0.61 -14.76 -9.75
CA TYR A 123 -0.06 -13.56 -9.24
C TYR A 123 -1.55 -13.88 -9.03
N PRO A 124 -2.00 -14.01 -7.77
CA PRO A 124 -3.38 -14.39 -7.47
C PRO A 124 -4.36 -13.29 -7.86
N THR A 125 -5.63 -13.67 -8.08
CA THR A 125 -6.71 -12.69 -8.15
C THR A 125 -6.89 -12.03 -6.79
N ARG A 126 -7.31 -10.75 -6.79
CA ARG A 126 -7.59 -10.03 -5.54
C ARG A 126 -8.69 -10.71 -4.72
N ALA A 127 -9.66 -11.33 -5.40
CA ALA A 127 -10.71 -12.13 -4.77
C ALA A 127 -10.15 -13.38 -4.05
N HIS A 128 -9.14 -14.05 -4.62
CA HIS A 128 -8.52 -15.21 -3.97
C HIS A 128 -7.74 -14.79 -2.71
N TYR A 129 -7.00 -13.68 -2.78
CA TYR A 129 -6.38 -13.10 -1.57
C TYR A 129 -7.41 -12.67 -0.53
N GLY A 130 -8.56 -12.14 -0.97
CA GLY A 130 -9.70 -11.86 -0.10
C GLY A 130 -10.16 -13.05 0.73
N ARG A 131 -10.22 -14.25 0.13
CA ARG A 131 -10.60 -15.49 0.83
C ARG A 131 -9.55 -15.92 1.85
N TYR A 132 -8.27 -15.73 1.55
CA TYR A 132 -7.20 -15.94 2.52
C TYR A 132 -7.34 -14.99 3.71
N LEU A 133 -7.63 -13.71 3.47
CA LEU A 133 -7.83 -12.73 4.55
C LEU A 133 -9.04 -13.05 5.43
N GLU A 134 -10.16 -13.46 4.83
CA GLU A 134 -11.34 -13.95 5.54
C GLU A 134 -11.00 -15.16 6.42
N TRP A 135 -10.23 -16.11 5.87
CA TRP A 135 -9.75 -17.28 6.62
C TRP A 135 -8.80 -16.89 7.77
N VAL A 136 -7.86 -15.96 7.56
CA VAL A 136 -6.94 -15.48 8.61
C VAL A 136 -7.73 -14.84 9.74
N PHE A 137 -8.68 -13.95 9.44
CA PHE A 137 -9.53 -13.33 10.46
C PHE A 137 -10.32 -14.39 11.25
N ALA A 138 -10.97 -15.32 10.57
CA ALA A 138 -11.73 -16.40 11.21
C ALA A 138 -10.84 -17.30 12.08
N LYS A 139 -9.59 -17.55 11.66
CA LYS A 139 -8.59 -18.26 12.45
C LYS A 139 -8.25 -17.52 13.74
N VAL A 140 -7.95 -16.23 13.65
CA VAL A 140 -7.61 -15.39 14.82
C VAL A 140 -8.76 -15.38 15.83
N VAL A 141 -10.00 -15.23 15.37
CA VAL A 141 -11.18 -15.25 16.26
C VAL A 141 -11.38 -16.61 16.92
N ARG A 142 -11.25 -17.71 16.16
CA ARG A 142 -11.40 -19.07 16.68
C ARG A 142 -10.34 -19.44 17.72
N GLU A 143 -9.13 -18.89 17.57
CA GLU A 143 -7.97 -19.19 18.43
C GLU A 143 -7.73 -18.09 19.47
N ALA A 144 -8.64 -17.13 19.61
CA ALA A 144 -8.56 -16.10 20.62
C ALA A 144 -8.48 -16.71 22.04
N PRO A 145 -7.62 -16.20 22.93
CA PRO A 145 -7.55 -16.67 24.31
C PRO A 145 -8.91 -16.59 25.01
N PRO A 146 -9.22 -17.46 25.99
CA PRO A 146 -10.51 -17.45 26.69
C PRO A 146 -10.85 -16.12 27.41
N ALA A 147 -9.83 -15.30 27.71
CA ALA A 147 -10.00 -13.98 28.30
C ALA A 147 -10.50 -12.92 27.29
N ILE A 148 -10.45 -13.22 25.99
CA ILE A 148 -10.81 -12.27 24.93
C ILE A 148 -12.13 -12.67 24.27
N ARG A 149 -13.03 -11.70 24.19
CA ARG A 149 -14.25 -11.76 23.39
C ARG A 149 -14.10 -10.81 22.20
N VAL A 150 -14.30 -11.33 20.99
CA VAL A 150 -14.29 -10.51 19.77
C VAL A 150 -15.72 -10.24 19.32
N GLU A 151 -16.08 -8.98 19.15
CA GLU A 151 -17.40 -8.57 18.67
C GLU A 151 -17.25 -7.77 17.38
N THR A 152 -17.91 -8.22 16.32
CA THR A 152 -17.85 -7.55 15.01
C THR A 152 -19.08 -6.67 14.81
N HIS A 153 -18.86 -5.47 14.27
CA HIS A 153 -19.91 -4.51 13.97
C HIS A 153 -19.84 -4.15 12.49
N ALA A 154 -20.82 -4.62 11.72
CA ALA A 154 -21.03 -4.25 10.32
C ALA A 154 -21.60 -2.83 10.21
N ALA A 155 -20.80 -1.84 10.58
CA ALA A 155 -21.18 -0.43 10.68
C ALA A 155 -19.96 0.48 10.49
N ARG A 156 -20.20 1.75 10.18
CA ARG A 156 -19.13 2.77 10.09
C ARG A 156 -19.01 3.50 11.42
N ALA A 157 -17.79 3.65 11.93
CA ALA A 157 -17.53 4.61 13.00
C ALA A 157 -17.62 6.04 12.44
N VAL A 158 -18.35 6.92 13.12
CA VAL A 158 -18.62 8.30 12.64
C VAL A 158 -18.23 9.37 13.66
N ARG A 159 -18.05 8.98 14.92
CA ARG A 159 -17.67 9.91 15.99
C ARG A 159 -16.91 9.19 17.10
N LEU A 160 -15.85 9.82 17.56
CA LEU A 160 -15.02 9.40 18.68
C LEU A 160 -14.84 10.61 19.58
N ASP A 161 -15.24 10.48 20.85
CA ASP A 161 -15.14 11.54 21.85
C ASP A 161 -14.57 10.98 23.16
N ASP A 162 -14.04 11.88 23.99
CA ASP A 162 -13.59 11.58 25.35
C ASP A 162 -14.77 11.59 26.32
N ALA A 163 -14.82 10.59 27.20
CA ALA A 163 -15.67 10.59 28.38
C ALA A 163 -14.98 11.33 29.55
N PRO A 164 -15.73 11.78 30.58
CA PRO A 164 -15.17 12.53 31.72
C PRO A 164 -14.09 11.77 32.51
N ASP A 165 -14.16 10.44 32.50
CA ASP A 165 -13.21 9.50 33.12
C ASP A 165 -11.99 9.20 32.22
N GLY A 166 -11.89 9.86 31.06
CA GLY A 166 -10.82 9.67 30.08
C GLY A 166 -11.01 8.45 29.17
N HIS A 167 -12.02 7.60 29.40
CA HIS A 167 -12.36 6.54 28.46
C HIS A 167 -12.88 7.11 27.14
N GLN A 168 -12.92 6.26 26.12
CA GLN A 168 -13.34 6.65 24.78
C GLN A 168 -14.77 6.20 24.51
N VAL A 169 -15.50 7.02 23.77
CA VAL A 169 -16.86 6.73 23.33
C VAL A 169 -16.91 6.75 21.81
N LEU A 170 -17.19 5.59 21.20
CA LEU A 170 -17.28 5.44 19.75
C LEU A 170 -18.75 5.35 19.33
N THR A 171 -19.20 6.23 18.45
CA THR A 171 -20.55 6.20 17.85
C THR A 171 -20.49 5.66 16.42
N LEU A 172 -21.42 4.79 16.08
CA LEU A 172 -21.57 4.16 14.77
C LEU A 172 -22.68 4.82 13.94
N ASP A 173 -22.67 4.62 12.62
CA ASP A 173 -23.64 5.19 11.68
C ASP A 173 -25.06 4.62 11.81
N ASP A 174 -25.23 3.49 12.51
CA ASP A 174 -26.52 2.91 12.86
C ASP A 174 -27.08 3.38 14.22
N GLY A 175 -26.42 4.35 14.86
CA GLY A 175 -26.84 4.94 16.13
C GLY A 175 -26.35 4.21 17.37
N ARG A 176 -25.71 3.04 17.24
CA ARG A 176 -25.07 2.37 18.38
C ARG A 176 -23.92 3.21 18.93
N THR A 177 -23.77 3.20 20.25
CA THR A 177 -22.67 3.85 20.96
C THR A 177 -21.94 2.80 21.80
N LEU A 178 -20.62 2.77 21.69
CA LEU A 178 -19.71 1.90 22.45
C LEU A 178 -18.96 2.77 23.47
N PRO A 179 -19.44 2.88 24.73
CA PRO A 179 -18.78 3.64 25.78
C PRO A 179 -17.68 2.82 26.48
N GLY A 180 -16.93 3.45 27.39
CA GLY A 180 -16.00 2.75 28.29
C GLY A 180 -14.83 2.09 27.59
N LEU A 181 -14.42 2.59 26.42
CA LEU A 181 -13.32 2.02 25.66
C LEU A 181 -11.98 2.51 26.26
N SER A 182 -11.17 1.58 26.76
CA SER A 182 -9.83 1.84 27.29
C SER A 182 -8.85 2.30 26.20
N ALA A 183 -9.06 1.86 24.95
CA ALA A 183 -8.30 2.30 23.79
C ALA A 183 -9.09 2.19 22.48
N VAL A 184 -8.72 3.01 21.49
CA VAL A 184 -9.23 2.97 20.12
C VAL A 184 -8.07 2.96 19.14
N VAL A 185 -8.07 1.97 18.24
CA VAL A 185 -7.08 1.82 17.17
C VAL A 185 -7.75 2.11 15.82
N LEU A 186 -7.25 3.12 15.12
CA LEU A 186 -7.65 3.48 13.76
C LEU A 186 -6.74 2.75 12.76
N ALA A 187 -7.28 1.69 12.14
CA ALA A 187 -6.61 0.83 11.17
C ALA A 187 -7.31 0.86 9.79
N GLN A 188 -8.02 1.96 9.51
CA GLN A 188 -8.71 2.18 8.24
C GLN A 188 -7.73 2.09 7.05
N GLY A 189 -8.22 1.57 5.92
CA GLY A 189 -7.43 1.42 4.69
C GLY A 189 -7.53 2.65 3.80
N HIS A 190 -7.72 2.44 2.49
CA HIS A 190 -8.02 3.52 1.56
C HIS A 190 -9.38 4.15 1.88
N LEU A 191 -9.36 5.43 2.21
CA LEU A 191 -10.54 6.22 2.54
C LEU A 191 -10.96 7.11 1.37
N PRO A 192 -12.26 7.43 1.24
CA PRO A 192 -12.73 8.35 0.21
C PRO A 192 -12.18 9.75 0.48
N THR A 193 -11.97 10.50 -0.60
CA THR A 193 -11.48 11.89 -0.55
C THR A 193 -12.47 12.79 -1.29
N ALA A 194 -12.81 13.92 -0.69
CA ALA A 194 -13.61 14.94 -1.33
C ALA A 194 -12.90 15.49 -2.57
N ALA A 195 -13.66 15.77 -3.62
CA ALA A 195 -13.16 16.30 -4.87
C ALA A 195 -12.54 17.70 -4.69
N ASP A 196 -11.38 17.98 -5.29
CA ASP A 196 -10.83 19.34 -5.42
C ASP A 196 -11.54 20.17 -6.49
N ALA A 197 -11.14 21.44 -6.63
CA ALA A 197 -11.66 22.35 -7.63
C ALA A 197 -11.53 21.80 -9.08
N PRO A 198 -10.37 21.29 -9.54
CA PRO A 198 -10.27 20.62 -10.84
C PRO A 198 -11.24 19.44 -11.02
N GLN A 199 -11.34 18.55 -10.03
CA GLN A 199 -12.24 17.39 -10.09
C GLN A 199 -13.72 17.82 -10.13
N ARG A 200 -14.12 18.83 -9.34
CA ARG A 200 -15.47 19.39 -9.39
C ARG A 200 -15.77 20.06 -10.72
N HIS A 201 -14.78 20.75 -11.31
CA HIS A 201 -14.92 21.35 -12.63
C HIS A 201 -15.19 20.30 -13.71
N LEU A 202 -14.39 19.23 -13.73
CA LEU A 202 -14.55 18.10 -14.65
C LEU A 202 -15.92 17.42 -14.47
N ALA A 203 -16.32 17.15 -13.23
CA ALA A 203 -17.63 16.55 -12.95
C ALA A 203 -18.79 17.43 -13.44
N ALA A 204 -18.74 18.74 -13.17
CA ALA A 204 -19.77 19.67 -13.59
C ALA A 204 -19.81 19.86 -15.12
N TYR A 205 -18.65 19.82 -15.80
CA TYR A 205 -18.62 19.83 -17.27
C TYR A 205 -19.25 18.55 -17.83
N ALA A 206 -18.95 17.39 -17.26
CA ALA A 206 -19.56 16.14 -17.67
C ALA A 206 -21.09 16.18 -17.59
N GLU A 207 -21.62 16.61 -16.44
CA GLU A 207 -23.05 16.73 -16.21
C GLU A 207 -23.73 17.67 -17.23
N ARG A 208 -23.17 18.86 -17.45
CA ARG A 208 -23.74 19.85 -18.40
C ARG A 208 -23.80 19.36 -19.85
N HIS A 209 -22.87 18.49 -20.25
CA HIS A 209 -22.70 18.06 -21.65
C HIS A 209 -23.11 16.60 -21.88
N GLY A 210 -23.66 15.91 -20.88
CA GLY A 210 -24.02 14.50 -20.99
C GLY A 210 -22.82 13.57 -21.18
N LEU A 211 -21.63 13.98 -20.73
CA LEU A 211 -20.41 13.18 -20.75
C LEU A 211 -20.26 12.38 -19.47
N ARG A 212 -19.36 11.40 -19.49
CA ARG A 212 -18.99 10.63 -18.30
C ARG A 212 -17.64 11.06 -17.77
N TYR A 213 -17.58 11.31 -16.46
CA TYR A 213 -16.36 11.52 -15.72
C TYR A 213 -16.29 10.55 -14.54
N VAL A 214 -15.24 9.74 -14.49
CA VAL A 214 -14.94 8.86 -13.37
C VAL A 214 -13.75 9.45 -12.62
N ALA A 215 -14.00 9.97 -11.42
CA ALA A 215 -12.99 10.51 -10.52
C ALA A 215 -12.01 9.41 -10.03
N PRO A 216 -10.84 9.77 -9.44
CA PRO A 216 -9.89 8.78 -8.93
C PRO A 216 -10.54 7.83 -7.93
N ALA A 217 -10.48 6.54 -8.21
CA ALA A 217 -11.11 5.51 -7.41
C ALA A 217 -10.39 4.16 -7.59
N ASN A 218 -10.68 3.20 -6.69
CA ASN A 218 -10.31 1.81 -6.93
C ASN A 218 -11.14 1.27 -8.11
N PRO A 219 -10.52 0.69 -9.16
CA PRO A 219 -11.24 0.16 -10.32
C PRO A 219 -12.32 -0.85 -9.97
N ALA A 220 -12.15 -1.59 -8.86
CA ALA A 220 -13.17 -2.53 -8.38
C ALA A 220 -14.48 -1.82 -7.95
N ASP A 221 -14.39 -0.56 -7.52
CA ASP A 221 -15.49 0.22 -6.92
C ASP A 221 -16.25 1.08 -7.94
N VAL A 222 -15.81 1.09 -9.21
CA VAL A 222 -16.41 1.91 -10.27
C VAL A 222 -17.40 1.08 -11.08
N ASP A 223 -18.62 1.59 -11.26
CA ASP A 223 -19.55 1.03 -12.23
C ASP A 223 -19.17 1.47 -13.65
N LEU A 224 -18.60 0.53 -14.41
CA LEU A 224 -18.24 0.73 -15.80
C LEU A 224 -19.33 0.24 -16.76
N SER A 225 -20.40 -0.40 -16.29
CA SER A 225 -21.46 -0.97 -17.13
C SER A 225 -22.08 0.01 -18.13
N PRO A 226 -22.22 1.33 -17.85
CA PRO A 226 -22.79 2.29 -18.79
C PRO A 226 -21.89 2.65 -19.99
N VAL A 227 -20.63 2.21 -19.99
CA VAL A 227 -19.73 2.39 -21.14
C VAL A 227 -20.17 1.48 -22.29
N SER A 228 -20.44 2.08 -23.45
CA SER A 228 -20.97 1.36 -24.61
C SER A 228 -19.87 0.71 -25.45
N PRO A 229 -20.17 -0.37 -26.20
CA PRO A 229 -19.26 -0.89 -27.22
C PRO A 229 -18.84 0.19 -28.22
N GLY A 230 -17.56 0.24 -28.56
CA GLY A 230 -16.98 1.24 -29.46
C GLY A 230 -16.92 2.67 -28.91
N GLU A 231 -17.40 2.93 -27.69
CA GLU A 231 -17.38 4.26 -27.08
C GLU A 231 -15.92 4.74 -26.91
N PRO A 232 -15.59 5.98 -27.32
CA PRO A 232 -14.32 6.62 -27.02
C PRO A 232 -14.12 6.89 -25.52
N VAL A 233 -13.22 6.12 -24.89
CA VAL A 233 -12.91 6.22 -23.45
C VAL A 233 -11.45 6.63 -23.27
N LEU A 234 -11.24 7.72 -22.53
CA LEU A 234 -9.91 8.21 -22.17
C LEU A 234 -9.53 7.79 -20.74
N LEU A 235 -8.46 7.02 -20.60
CA LEU A 235 -7.84 6.63 -19.32
C LEU A 235 -6.65 7.56 -19.02
N ARG A 236 -6.82 8.46 -18.04
CA ARG A 236 -5.75 9.34 -17.55
C ARG A 236 -4.98 8.64 -16.43
N GLY A 237 -3.79 8.13 -16.78
CA GLY A 237 -2.92 7.34 -15.91
C GLY A 237 -2.49 6.05 -16.62
N LEU A 238 -1.24 5.62 -16.38
CA LEU A 238 -0.68 4.38 -16.93
C LEU A 238 -0.01 3.53 -15.82
N GLY A 239 -0.49 3.65 -14.58
CA GLY A 239 -0.06 2.86 -13.42
C GLY A 239 -0.84 1.55 -13.29
N LEU A 240 -0.81 0.92 -12.10
CA LEU A 240 -1.52 -0.35 -11.87
C LEU A 240 -3.03 -0.26 -12.12
N ASN A 241 -3.68 0.85 -11.72
CA ASN A 241 -5.12 1.04 -11.97
C ASN A 241 -5.45 1.10 -13.47
N PHE A 242 -4.53 1.50 -14.34
CA PHE A 242 -4.75 1.43 -15.79
C PHE A 242 -4.87 -0.01 -16.26
N PHE A 243 -4.01 -0.92 -15.79
CA PHE A 243 -4.09 -2.34 -16.14
C PHE A 243 -5.35 -3.01 -15.62
N ASP A 244 -5.88 -2.57 -14.47
CA ASP A 244 -7.18 -3.02 -13.97
C ASP A 244 -8.33 -2.56 -14.87
N HIS A 245 -8.39 -1.26 -15.22
CA HIS A 245 -9.42 -0.75 -16.15
C HIS A 245 -9.31 -1.40 -17.53
N MET A 246 -8.08 -1.59 -18.02
CA MET A 246 -7.81 -2.34 -19.25
C MET A 246 -8.43 -3.73 -19.16
N ALA A 247 -8.18 -4.49 -18.10
CA ALA A 247 -8.74 -5.83 -17.94
C ALA A 247 -10.28 -5.82 -17.84
N LEU A 248 -10.87 -4.90 -17.08
CA LEU A 248 -12.32 -4.77 -16.91
C LEU A 248 -13.04 -4.36 -18.21
N LEU A 249 -12.42 -3.52 -19.04
CA LEU A 249 -13.01 -3.03 -20.29
C LEU A 249 -12.68 -3.91 -21.50
N THR A 250 -11.87 -4.96 -21.33
CA THR A 250 -11.49 -5.89 -22.41
C THR A 250 -11.93 -7.32 -22.08
N THR A 251 -11.14 -8.08 -21.31
CA THR A 251 -11.52 -9.43 -20.88
C THR A 251 -12.83 -9.43 -20.09
N GLY A 252 -13.04 -8.44 -19.22
CA GLY A 252 -14.29 -8.25 -18.49
C GLY A 252 -15.52 -7.97 -19.37
N ARG A 253 -15.32 -7.70 -20.67
CA ARG A 253 -16.37 -7.53 -21.69
C ARG A 253 -16.51 -8.73 -22.63
N GLY A 254 -15.74 -9.80 -22.39
CA GLY A 254 -15.81 -11.07 -23.12
C GLY A 254 -14.70 -11.27 -24.15
N GLY A 255 -13.80 -10.30 -24.34
CA GLY A 255 -12.64 -10.49 -25.20
C GLY A 255 -11.64 -11.48 -24.61
N ARG A 256 -10.77 -12.06 -25.44
CA ARG A 256 -9.89 -13.15 -25.03
C ARG A 256 -8.49 -13.03 -25.62
N PHE A 257 -7.49 -13.40 -24.83
CA PHE A 257 -6.12 -13.55 -25.29
C PHE A 257 -5.86 -14.99 -25.72
N VAL A 258 -5.32 -15.18 -26.91
CA VAL A 258 -4.86 -16.48 -27.42
C VAL A 258 -3.37 -16.43 -27.70
N ARG A 259 -2.68 -17.56 -27.53
CA ARG A 259 -1.29 -17.66 -27.98
C ARG A 259 -1.26 -17.54 -29.52
N ALA A 260 -0.33 -16.74 -30.04
CA ALA A 260 -0.08 -16.68 -31.47
C ALA A 260 0.47 -18.03 -31.97
N GLU A 261 0.26 -18.35 -33.25
CA GLU A 261 0.79 -19.57 -33.87
C GLU A 261 2.32 -19.68 -33.76
N GLU A 262 2.83 -20.91 -33.81
CA GLU A 262 4.27 -21.21 -33.71
C GLU A 262 5.08 -20.36 -34.71
N GLY A 263 6.09 -19.65 -34.20
CA GLY A 263 7.00 -18.81 -34.99
C GLY A 263 6.85 -17.29 -34.80
N ARG A 264 5.68 -16.78 -34.37
CA ARG A 264 5.53 -15.34 -34.03
C ARG A 264 5.77 -15.02 -32.56
N GLY A 265 5.53 -15.99 -31.66
CA GLY A 265 5.58 -15.77 -30.22
C GLY A 265 4.52 -14.75 -29.73
N GLY A 266 4.22 -14.77 -28.42
CA GLY A 266 3.37 -13.75 -27.80
C GLY A 266 1.85 -14.04 -27.80
N LEU A 267 1.08 -13.00 -27.40
CA LEU A 267 -0.37 -13.03 -27.27
C LEU A 267 -1.02 -12.30 -28.45
N ARG A 268 -2.14 -12.83 -28.93
CA ARG A 268 -3.06 -12.16 -29.85
C ARG A 268 -4.39 -11.95 -29.14
N TYR A 269 -4.92 -10.73 -29.20
CA TYR A 269 -6.23 -10.43 -28.66
C TYR A 269 -7.33 -10.74 -29.68
N VAL A 270 -8.43 -11.33 -29.22
CA VAL A 270 -9.65 -11.55 -29.99
C VAL A 270 -10.76 -10.73 -29.34
N PRO A 271 -11.18 -9.62 -29.96
CA PRO A 271 -12.28 -8.80 -29.46
C PRO A 271 -13.58 -9.58 -29.41
N SER A 272 -14.41 -9.29 -28.42
CA SER A 272 -15.81 -9.74 -28.36
C SER A 272 -16.75 -8.85 -29.17
N GLY A 273 -16.34 -7.61 -29.45
CA GLY A 273 -17.19 -6.58 -30.02
C GLY A 273 -17.90 -5.72 -28.98
N ASN A 274 -17.74 -6.02 -27.67
CA ASN A 274 -18.31 -5.25 -26.57
C ASN A 274 -17.32 -4.24 -25.96
N GLU A 275 -16.08 -4.23 -26.43
CA GLU A 275 -15.04 -3.35 -25.93
C GLU A 275 -15.29 -1.89 -26.37
N PRO A 276 -15.04 -0.89 -25.50
CA PRO A 276 -14.90 0.49 -25.94
C PRO A 276 -13.59 0.69 -26.73
N ARG A 277 -13.45 1.84 -27.39
CA ARG A 277 -12.16 2.28 -27.92
C ARG A 277 -11.39 3.01 -26.82
N LEU A 278 -10.27 2.43 -26.38
CA LEU A 278 -9.50 2.94 -25.25
C LEU A 278 -8.36 3.85 -25.74
N TYR A 279 -8.37 5.09 -25.28
CA TYR A 279 -7.23 6.01 -25.36
C TYR A 279 -6.61 6.14 -23.97
N ALA A 280 -5.28 6.18 -23.88
CA ALA A 280 -4.61 6.28 -22.61
C ALA A 280 -3.40 7.19 -22.65
N GLY A 281 -3.06 7.81 -21.52
CA GLY A 281 -1.87 8.63 -21.41
C GLY A 281 -1.55 9.00 -19.98
N SER A 282 -0.35 9.51 -19.76
CA SER A 282 0.09 10.01 -18.45
C SER A 282 1.13 11.10 -18.64
N ARG A 283 1.62 11.72 -17.55
CA ARG A 283 2.74 12.66 -17.64
C ARG A 283 3.99 12.03 -18.26
N ARG A 284 4.26 10.75 -17.97
CA ARG A 284 5.44 10.03 -18.49
C ARG A 284 5.19 9.45 -19.89
N GLY A 285 3.93 9.23 -20.27
CA GLY A 285 3.53 8.69 -21.57
C GLY A 285 3.64 7.19 -21.74
N ILE A 286 4.28 6.49 -20.80
CA ILE A 286 4.51 5.04 -20.86
C ILE A 286 3.96 4.35 -19.61
N PRO A 287 3.54 3.08 -19.71
CA PRO A 287 3.04 2.31 -18.58
C PRO A 287 4.15 1.89 -17.63
N TYR A 288 3.77 1.59 -16.39
CA TYR A 288 4.69 1.03 -15.40
C TYR A 288 5.39 -0.22 -15.94
N GLN A 289 6.67 -0.37 -15.63
CA GLN A 289 7.46 -1.49 -16.10
C GLN A 289 6.98 -2.81 -15.51
N ALA A 290 7.03 -3.89 -16.29
CA ALA A 290 6.80 -5.23 -15.78
C ALA A 290 7.76 -5.54 -14.63
N ARG A 291 7.25 -6.22 -13.61
CA ARG A 291 8.10 -6.88 -12.62
C ARG A 291 8.90 -7.99 -13.30
N GLY A 292 10.15 -8.16 -12.87
CA GLY A 292 10.91 -9.36 -13.20
C GLY A 292 10.19 -10.60 -12.66
N ASP A 293 10.18 -11.68 -13.45
CA ASP A 293 9.67 -12.96 -13.00
C ASP A 293 10.42 -13.36 -11.72
N ASN A 294 9.68 -13.81 -10.71
CA ASN A 294 10.26 -14.04 -9.39
C ASN A 294 11.26 -15.20 -9.46
N ALA A 295 12.50 -14.91 -9.12
CA ALA A 295 13.61 -15.86 -9.01
C ALA A 295 14.29 -15.78 -7.63
N LYS A 296 13.77 -14.93 -6.73
CA LYS A 296 14.21 -14.78 -5.33
C LYS A 296 13.52 -15.76 -4.37
N GLY A 297 12.53 -16.52 -4.85
CA GLY A 297 11.68 -17.35 -4.01
C GLY A 297 10.83 -16.52 -3.03
N PRO A 298 10.30 -17.14 -1.96
CA PRO A 298 9.45 -16.46 -0.98
C PRO A 298 10.20 -15.42 -0.13
N TYR A 299 11.44 -15.73 0.27
CA TYR A 299 12.16 -14.99 1.31
C TYR A 299 13.25 -14.05 0.77
N GLY A 300 13.70 -14.23 -0.47
CA GLY A 300 14.82 -13.47 -1.01
C GLY A 300 14.53 -11.97 -1.14
N ARG A 301 15.50 -11.15 -0.74
CA ARG A 301 15.55 -9.70 -0.96
C ARG A 301 16.99 -9.22 -1.12
N HIS A 302 17.16 -8.02 -1.66
CA HIS A 302 18.42 -7.28 -1.56
C HIS A 302 18.67 -6.87 -0.11
N LEU A 303 19.89 -7.10 0.37
CA LEU A 303 20.40 -6.54 1.63
C LEU A 303 21.27 -5.32 1.28
N PRO A 304 21.01 -4.15 1.87
CA PRO A 304 21.76 -2.94 1.58
C PRO A 304 23.27 -3.12 1.82
N LEU A 305 24.08 -2.59 0.90
CA LEU A 305 25.53 -2.58 0.96
C LEU A 305 26.08 -1.22 1.44
N VAL A 306 25.32 -0.15 1.24
CA VAL A 306 25.69 1.25 1.49
C VAL A 306 24.72 1.91 2.46
N LEU A 307 23.42 1.64 2.35
CA LEU A 307 22.41 2.10 3.32
C LEU A 307 22.43 1.22 4.58
N THR A 308 23.58 1.18 5.26
CA THR A 308 23.79 0.37 6.46
C THR A 308 23.08 0.98 7.68
N PRO A 309 22.86 0.21 8.76
CA PRO A 309 22.28 0.74 10.00
C PRO A 309 23.03 1.97 10.54
N GLU A 310 24.36 2.02 10.42
CA GLU A 310 25.18 3.14 10.88
C GLU A 310 24.92 4.41 10.05
N VAL A 311 24.78 4.27 8.72
CA VAL A 311 24.47 5.39 7.82
C VAL A 311 23.06 5.93 8.12
N ILE A 312 22.08 5.03 8.28
CA ILE A 312 20.71 5.39 8.65
C ILE A 312 20.68 6.12 10.00
N ALA A 313 21.37 5.60 11.01
CA ALA A 313 21.48 6.23 12.33
C ALA A 313 22.13 7.61 12.26
N GLY A 314 23.13 7.78 11.38
CA GLY A 314 23.77 9.08 11.12
C GLY A 314 22.79 10.11 10.57
N PHE A 315 21.97 9.75 9.57
CA PHE A 315 20.92 10.63 9.06
C PHE A 315 19.87 10.97 10.12
N ARG A 316 19.45 9.98 10.91
CA ARG A 316 18.47 10.21 11.98
C ARG A 316 18.99 11.13 13.06
N LYS A 317 20.21 10.92 13.54
CA LYS A 317 20.84 11.79 14.54
C LYS A 317 20.87 13.25 14.07
N ARG A 318 21.18 13.49 12.79
CA ARG A 318 21.19 14.83 12.20
C ARG A 318 19.78 15.43 12.09
N ALA A 319 18.80 14.66 11.63
CA ALA A 319 17.41 15.12 11.58
C ALA A 319 16.90 15.51 12.98
N ASP A 320 17.16 14.67 13.98
CA ASP A 320 16.73 14.89 15.36
C ASP A 320 17.44 16.09 16.02
N SER A 321 18.61 16.50 15.51
CA SER A 321 19.33 17.72 15.93
C SER A 321 18.99 18.96 15.12
N GLY A 322 18.00 18.91 14.21
CA GLY A 322 17.57 20.04 13.38
C GLY A 322 18.37 20.24 12.09
N GLU A 323 19.24 19.30 11.72
CA GLU A 323 20.05 19.31 10.49
C GLU A 323 19.60 18.22 9.51
N ALA A 324 18.29 18.11 9.30
CA ALA A 324 17.69 17.06 8.48
C ALA A 324 18.29 17.01 7.05
N PRO A 325 18.59 15.81 6.53
CA PRO A 325 19.24 15.68 5.24
C PRO A 325 18.33 16.04 4.05
N ASP A 326 18.97 16.37 2.93
CA ASP A 326 18.30 16.46 1.64
C ASP A 326 18.25 15.09 0.92
N PHE A 327 17.07 14.69 0.45
CA PHE A 327 16.87 13.39 -0.15
C PHE A 327 17.61 13.23 -1.47
N LEU A 328 17.59 14.26 -2.33
CA LEU A 328 18.20 14.19 -3.65
C LEU A 328 19.72 14.30 -3.58
N ALA A 329 20.24 15.15 -2.67
CA ALA A 329 21.66 15.41 -2.56
C ALA A 329 22.41 14.37 -1.73
N GLU A 330 21.79 13.79 -0.69
CA GLU A 330 22.51 12.97 0.29
C GLU A 330 22.05 11.51 0.33
N ILE A 331 20.75 11.24 0.19
CA ILE A 331 20.19 9.87 0.31
C ILE A 331 20.14 9.18 -1.05
N TRP A 332 19.66 9.88 -2.08
CA TRP A 332 19.51 9.36 -3.42
C TRP A 332 20.81 8.82 -4.03
N PRO A 333 21.99 9.46 -3.87
CA PRO A 333 23.24 8.89 -4.36
C PRO A 333 23.53 7.48 -3.80
N LEU A 334 23.14 7.22 -2.55
CA LEU A 334 23.29 5.90 -1.92
C LEU A 334 22.32 4.89 -2.51
N VAL A 335 21.04 5.27 -2.66
CA VAL A 335 20.03 4.44 -3.34
C VAL A 335 20.45 4.11 -4.78
N ALA A 336 20.97 5.10 -5.50
CA ALA A 336 21.46 4.93 -6.85
C ALA A 336 22.64 3.96 -6.89
N LYS A 337 23.58 4.09 -5.95
CA LYS A 337 24.74 3.20 -5.82
C LYS A 337 24.34 1.75 -5.56
N GLU A 338 23.35 1.51 -4.69
CA GLU A 338 22.81 0.16 -4.43
C GLU A 338 22.28 -0.50 -5.71
N VAL A 339 21.45 0.23 -6.45
CA VAL A 339 20.84 -0.22 -7.71
C VAL A 339 21.90 -0.50 -8.77
N GLU A 340 22.82 0.45 -8.97
CA GLU A 340 23.88 0.36 -9.97
C GLU A 340 24.86 -0.78 -9.66
N THR A 341 25.18 -1.00 -8.37
CA THR A 341 26.03 -2.13 -7.95
C THR A 341 25.40 -3.46 -8.33
N VAL A 342 24.11 -3.66 -8.09
CA VAL A 342 23.40 -4.89 -8.48
C VAL A 342 23.38 -5.05 -10.00
N TYR A 343 23.10 -3.96 -10.73
CA TYR A 343 23.08 -3.98 -12.19
C TYR A 343 24.42 -4.42 -12.79
N TYR A 344 25.53 -3.76 -12.41
CA TYR A 344 26.84 -4.05 -12.97
C TYR A 344 27.37 -5.42 -12.52
N THR A 345 27.11 -5.81 -11.27
CA THR A 345 27.49 -7.14 -10.77
C THR A 345 26.82 -8.26 -11.57
N ALA A 346 25.58 -8.06 -12.01
CA ALA A 346 24.85 -9.03 -12.83
C ALA A 346 25.40 -9.16 -14.26
N LEU A 347 26.09 -8.14 -14.79
CA LEU A 347 26.78 -8.20 -16.09
C LEU A 347 28.09 -8.99 -16.03
N LEU A 348 28.71 -9.10 -14.86
CA LEU A 348 30.02 -9.68 -14.70
C LEU A 348 29.99 -11.19 -14.41
N PRO A 349 31.01 -11.95 -14.86
CA PRO A 349 31.17 -13.35 -14.50
C PRO A 349 31.43 -13.48 -13.00
N GLY A 350 30.98 -14.60 -12.40
CA GLY A 350 31.01 -14.81 -10.95
C GLY A 350 32.35 -14.56 -10.27
N THR A 351 33.45 -14.94 -10.92
CA THR A 351 34.83 -14.80 -10.41
C THR A 351 35.29 -13.35 -10.23
N ARG A 352 34.72 -12.39 -10.97
CA ARG A 352 35.08 -10.96 -10.91
C ARG A 352 34.18 -10.14 -9.99
N ARG A 353 33.04 -10.70 -9.55
CA ARG A 353 32.01 -9.96 -8.80
C ARG A 353 32.51 -9.41 -7.46
N PRO A 354 33.18 -10.17 -6.59
CA PRO A 354 33.58 -9.66 -5.28
C PRO A 354 34.56 -8.49 -5.37
N GLU A 355 35.56 -8.59 -6.27
CA GLU A 355 36.53 -7.52 -6.51
C GLU A 355 35.84 -6.27 -7.05
N PHE A 356 34.96 -6.42 -8.04
CA PHE A 356 34.20 -5.31 -8.61
C PHE A 356 33.37 -4.59 -7.55
N VAL A 357 32.58 -5.33 -6.75
CA VAL A 357 31.71 -4.74 -5.72
C VAL A 357 32.53 -3.94 -4.73
N GLY A 358 33.62 -4.48 -4.20
CA GLY A 358 34.47 -3.76 -3.24
C GLY A 358 35.04 -2.46 -3.82
N ARG A 359 35.55 -2.50 -5.06
CA ARG A 359 36.12 -1.32 -5.73
C ARG A 359 35.07 -0.31 -6.15
N PHE A 360 33.93 -0.76 -6.65
CA PHE A 360 32.84 0.12 -7.08
C PHE A 360 32.24 0.86 -5.89
N LEU A 361 32.00 0.18 -4.77
CA LEU A 361 31.45 0.81 -3.56
C LEU A 361 32.41 1.80 -2.90
N ALA A 362 33.73 1.66 -3.09
CA ALA A 362 34.73 2.60 -2.60
C ALA A 362 34.73 3.96 -3.33
N VAL A 363 34.05 4.05 -4.48
CA VAL A 363 33.96 5.26 -5.30
C VAL A 363 32.59 5.92 -5.11
N ALA A 364 32.55 7.23 -4.87
CA ALA A 364 31.30 7.97 -4.72
C ALA A 364 30.46 7.93 -6.00
N HIS A 365 29.13 8.00 -5.86
CA HIS A 365 28.21 8.03 -7.00
C HIS A 365 28.50 9.23 -7.92
N ARG A 366 28.57 8.98 -9.24
CA ARG A 366 28.92 9.95 -10.29
C ARG A 366 30.35 10.50 -10.25
N ASP A 367 31.23 9.92 -9.43
CA ASP A 367 32.66 10.24 -9.54
C ASP A 367 33.20 9.75 -10.89
N PRO A 368 34.02 10.53 -11.62
CA PRO A 368 34.64 10.11 -12.89
C PRO A 368 35.39 8.77 -12.81
N GLN A 369 35.89 8.38 -11.63
CA GLN A 369 36.53 7.07 -11.42
C GLN A 369 35.58 5.89 -11.65
N GLU A 370 34.26 6.05 -11.48
CA GLU A 370 33.29 4.98 -11.82
C GLU A 370 33.40 4.59 -13.29
N ALA A 371 33.51 5.58 -14.19
CA ALA A 371 33.61 5.34 -15.63
C ALA A 371 34.88 4.58 -16.02
N LEU A 372 36.00 4.87 -15.35
CA LEU A 372 37.28 4.18 -15.54
C LEU A 372 37.22 2.74 -15.01
N LEU A 373 36.63 2.55 -13.83
CA LEU A 373 36.46 1.22 -13.25
C LEU A 373 35.55 0.34 -14.11
N LEU A 374 34.44 0.87 -14.61
CA LEU A 374 33.54 0.12 -15.50
C LEU A 374 34.28 -0.33 -16.77
N GLU A 375 35.15 0.52 -17.34
CA GLU A 375 35.97 0.17 -18.51
C GLU A 375 36.98 -0.93 -18.20
N GLU A 376 37.68 -0.85 -17.07
CA GLU A 376 38.61 -1.88 -16.60
C GLU A 376 37.93 -3.25 -16.38
N PHE A 377 36.67 -3.23 -15.96
CA PHE A 377 35.85 -4.43 -15.82
C PHE A 377 35.19 -4.88 -17.13
N GLY A 378 35.44 -4.19 -18.24
CA GLY A 378 34.96 -4.55 -19.57
C GLY A 378 33.50 -4.18 -19.84
N ILE A 379 32.91 -3.31 -19.02
CA ILE A 379 31.53 -2.83 -19.19
C ILE A 379 31.52 -1.71 -20.23
N SER A 380 30.95 -2.00 -21.40
CA SER A 380 30.94 -1.07 -22.52
C SER A 380 30.02 0.14 -22.26
N GLN A 381 30.27 1.27 -22.93
CA GLN A 381 29.47 2.51 -22.77
C GLN A 381 27.95 2.29 -22.93
N ARG A 382 27.55 1.41 -23.85
CA ARG A 382 26.14 1.03 -24.09
C ARG A 382 25.50 0.24 -22.95
N GLU A 383 26.30 -0.47 -22.17
CA GLU A 383 25.87 -1.24 -21.00
C GLU A 383 25.88 -0.39 -19.74
N ARG A 384 26.39 0.85 -19.77
CA ARG A 384 26.42 1.69 -18.57
C ARG A 384 25.00 2.06 -18.15
N TRP A 385 24.73 2.05 -16.84
CA TRP A 385 23.45 2.47 -16.30
C TRP A 385 23.20 3.96 -16.58
N SER A 386 21.94 4.32 -16.81
CA SER A 386 21.54 5.72 -16.94
C SER A 386 20.14 5.91 -16.39
N TRP A 387 20.04 6.66 -15.30
CA TRP A 387 18.77 7.04 -14.68
C TRP A 387 17.88 7.85 -15.63
N ASP A 388 18.48 8.67 -16.50
CA ASP A 388 17.75 9.44 -17.51
C ASP A 388 17.11 8.51 -18.54
N ARG A 389 17.87 7.54 -19.08
CA ARG A 389 17.32 6.56 -20.03
C ARG A 389 16.25 5.67 -19.40
N VAL A 390 16.47 5.20 -18.17
CA VAL A 390 15.52 4.30 -17.49
C VAL A 390 14.23 5.05 -17.10
N SER A 391 14.32 6.34 -16.75
CA SER A 391 13.16 7.15 -16.39
C SER A 391 12.40 7.74 -17.60
N ARG A 392 13.10 8.03 -18.70
CA ARG A 392 12.56 8.62 -19.94
C ARG A 392 13.16 7.91 -21.17
N PRO A 393 12.75 6.65 -21.44
CA PRO A 393 13.37 5.81 -22.47
C PRO A 393 13.09 6.27 -23.90
N TYR A 394 12.13 7.17 -24.11
CA TYR A 394 11.82 7.78 -25.41
C TYR A 394 12.73 8.97 -25.75
N THR A 395 13.63 9.40 -24.84
CA THR A 395 14.53 10.51 -25.13
C THR A 395 15.45 10.14 -26.30
N GLY A 396 15.33 10.87 -27.42
CA GLY A 396 16.07 10.59 -28.65
C GLY A 396 15.36 9.64 -29.64
N SER A 397 14.14 9.18 -29.35
CA SER A 397 13.30 8.48 -30.33
C SER A 397 12.58 9.46 -31.25
N ASP A 398 12.39 9.09 -32.52
CA ASP A 398 11.55 9.83 -33.44
C ASP A 398 10.06 9.55 -33.15
N ALA A 399 9.40 10.46 -32.44
CA ALA A 399 7.96 10.43 -32.15
C ALA A 399 7.19 11.45 -33.01
N ALA A 400 7.61 11.61 -34.27
CA ALA A 400 7.05 12.61 -35.18
C ALA A 400 5.53 12.48 -35.44
N ASP A 401 4.96 11.29 -35.26
CA ASP A 401 3.53 11.02 -35.44
C ASP A 401 3.04 9.84 -34.56
N PRO A 402 1.71 9.62 -34.45
CA PRO A 402 1.15 8.58 -33.60
C PRO A 402 1.56 7.15 -34.01
N GLY A 403 1.80 6.92 -35.30
CA GLY A 403 2.26 5.63 -35.83
C GLY A 403 3.68 5.31 -35.37
N ARG A 404 4.61 6.26 -35.53
CA ARG A 404 5.99 6.12 -35.04
C ARG A 404 6.07 5.95 -33.53
N TRP A 405 5.26 6.71 -32.79
CA TRP A 405 5.15 6.55 -31.33
C TRP A 405 4.66 5.14 -30.96
N ARG A 406 3.63 4.64 -31.63
CA ARG A 406 3.10 3.29 -31.41
C ARG A 406 4.14 2.21 -31.73
N GLU A 407 4.88 2.33 -32.83
CA GLU A 407 5.96 1.42 -33.20
C GLU A 407 7.04 1.37 -32.11
N TRP A 408 7.49 2.55 -31.65
CA TRP A 408 8.47 2.67 -30.57
C TRP A 408 7.94 2.04 -29.27
N LEU A 409 6.71 2.35 -28.87
CA LEU A 409 6.12 1.83 -27.64
C LEU A 409 6.01 0.30 -27.68
N LEU A 410 5.57 -0.28 -28.81
CA LEU A 410 5.52 -1.72 -28.97
C LEU A 410 6.91 -2.36 -28.85
N SER A 411 7.96 -1.74 -29.43
CA SER A 411 9.34 -2.20 -29.26
C SER A 411 9.78 -2.13 -27.79
N TYR A 412 9.49 -1.03 -27.11
CA TYR A 412 9.81 -0.84 -25.69
C TYR A 412 9.13 -1.88 -24.79
N LEU A 413 7.83 -2.16 -24.99
CA LEU A 413 7.10 -3.15 -24.20
C LEU A 413 7.60 -4.58 -24.46
N ARG A 414 8.03 -4.90 -25.69
CA ARG A 414 8.65 -6.20 -26.01
C ARG A 414 9.96 -6.39 -25.27
N GLU A 415 10.82 -5.37 -25.27
CA GLU A 415 12.08 -5.40 -24.52
C GLU A 415 11.82 -5.49 -23.00
N ASP A 416 10.86 -4.73 -22.49
CA ASP A 416 10.48 -4.77 -21.07
C ASP A 416 10.02 -6.17 -20.63
N ALA A 417 9.17 -6.82 -21.44
CA ALA A 417 8.73 -8.19 -21.21
C ALA A 417 9.88 -9.21 -21.32
N ALA A 418 10.79 -9.04 -22.29
CA ALA A 418 11.96 -9.90 -22.43
C ALA A 418 12.93 -9.78 -21.24
N GLN A 419 13.14 -8.55 -20.73
CA GLN A 419 13.93 -8.32 -19.52
C GLN A 419 13.24 -8.90 -18.28
N ALA A 420 11.91 -8.78 -18.19
CA ALA A 420 11.12 -9.40 -17.13
C ALA A 420 11.27 -10.93 -17.10
N ALA A 421 11.27 -11.58 -18.27
CA ALA A 421 11.45 -13.03 -18.38
C ALA A 421 12.85 -13.53 -17.94
N ARG A 422 13.87 -12.66 -17.90
CA ARG A 422 15.19 -13.00 -17.33
C ARG A 422 15.18 -13.10 -15.80
N GLY A 423 14.09 -12.67 -15.17
CA GLY A 423 13.85 -12.72 -13.73
C GLY A 423 14.58 -11.65 -12.93
N ASN A 424 14.20 -11.51 -11.65
CA ASN A 424 14.72 -10.51 -10.71
C ASN A 424 15.99 -10.92 -9.94
N VAL A 425 16.74 -11.90 -10.47
CA VAL A 425 18.07 -12.31 -9.96
C VAL A 425 19.10 -12.30 -11.07
N ARG A 426 18.86 -13.05 -12.16
CA ARG A 426 19.81 -13.17 -13.28
C ARG A 426 19.72 -12.02 -14.27
N GLY A 427 18.55 -11.41 -14.47
CA GLY A 427 18.35 -10.30 -15.39
C GLY A 427 18.88 -8.97 -14.82
N PRO A 428 19.95 -8.37 -15.38
CA PRO A 428 20.60 -7.20 -14.77
C PRO A 428 19.64 -6.03 -14.49
N LEU A 429 18.81 -5.67 -15.48
CA LEU A 429 17.87 -4.56 -15.35
C LEU A 429 16.83 -4.82 -14.25
N LYS A 430 16.16 -5.98 -14.28
CA LYS A 430 15.06 -6.26 -13.36
C LYS A 430 15.53 -6.56 -11.95
N SER A 431 16.71 -7.18 -11.78
CA SER A 431 17.36 -7.30 -10.47
C SER A 431 17.64 -5.93 -9.86
N ALA A 432 18.19 -5.00 -10.65
CA ALA A 432 18.51 -3.65 -10.20
C ALA A 432 17.25 -2.85 -9.82
N LEU A 433 16.19 -2.91 -10.63
CA LEU A 433 14.94 -2.21 -10.30
C LEU A 433 14.22 -2.80 -9.08
N ASP A 434 14.37 -4.11 -8.83
CA ASP A 434 13.79 -4.77 -7.65
C ASP A 434 14.47 -4.30 -6.35
N VAL A 435 15.70 -3.77 -6.40
CA VAL A 435 16.38 -3.14 -5.26
C VAL A 435 15.58 -1.96 -4.72
N LEU A 436 14.96 -1.14 -5.58
CA LEU A 436 14.14 0.00 -5.15
C LEU A 436 12.92 -0.45 -4.32
N ARG A 437 12.38 -1.65 -4.60
CA ARG A 437 11.32 -2.25 -3.78
C ARG A 437 11.88 -2.76 -2.46
N ASP A 438 13.03 -3.43 -2.51
CA ASP A 438 13.63 -4.06 -1.33
C ASP A 438 14.22 -3.03 -0.36
N LEU A 439 14.64 -1.83 -0.80
CA LEU A 439 15.17 -0.75 0.06
C LEU A 439 14.10 0.08 0.80
N ARG A 440 12.81 -0.26 0.67
CA ARG A 440 11.75 0.57 1.26
C ARG A 440 11.80 0.62 2.78
N ASN A 441 12.20 -0.46 3.42
CA ASN A 441 12.29 -0.50 4.88
C ASN A 441 13.37 0.47 5.36
N GLU A 442 14.54 0.43 4.73
CA GLU A 442 15.69 1.26 5.07
C GLU A 442 15.42 2.73 4.80
N LEU A 443 14.73 3.05 3.69
CA LEU A 443 14.34 4.42 3.39
C LEU A 443 13.33 4.98 4.40
N ARG A 444 12.34 4.18 4.84
CA ARG A 444 11.39 4.59 5.89
C ARG A 444 12.11 4.95 7.20
N LEU A 445 13.12 4.17 7.57
CA LEU A 445 13.94 4.46 8.76
C LEU A 445 14.68 5.80 8.67
N ILE A 446 14.86 6.36 7.47
CA ILE A 446 15.42 7.70 7.28
C ILE A 446 14.31 8.75 7.22
N VAL A 447 13.34 8.60 6.32
CA VAL A 447 12.45 9.70 5.88
C VAL A 447 11.17 9.88 6.71
N ASP A 448 10.77 8.89 7.49
CA ASP A 448 9.55 8.96 8.29
C ASP A 448 9.71 9.95 9.46
N HIS A 449 8.60 10.48 9.98
CA HIS A 449 8.57 11.39 11.13
C HIS A 449 9.54 12.58 11.03
N GLY A 450 9.43 13.38 9.96
CA GLY A 450 10.25 14.58 9.79
C GLY A 450 11.74 14.30 9.53
N GLY A 451 12.07 13.15 8.95
CA GLY A 451 13.46 12.78 8.66
C GLY A 451 14.14 13.54 7.52
N LEU A 452 13.43 14.47 6.88
CA LEU A 452 13.90 15.31 5.78
C LEU A 452 13.48 16.75 6.05
N THR A 453 14.15 17.72 5.44
CA THR A 453 13.62 19.09 5.40
C THR A 453 12.27 19.13 4.66
N GLY A 454 11.40 20.08 5.01
CA GLY A 454 10.07 20.20 4.38
C GLY A 454 10.11 20.35 2.84
N THR A 455 11.08 21.10 2.31
CA THR A 455 11.28 21.25 0.86
C THR A 455 11.75 19.95 0.21
N SER A 456 12.72 19.27 0.82
CA SER A 456 13.22 17.96 0.37
C SER A 456 12.10 16.91 0.38
N ARG A 457 11.28 16.89 1.43
CA ARG A 457 10.11 16.01 1.52
C ARG A 457 9.15 16.25 0.36
N ARG A 458 8.74 17.49 0.14
CA ARG A 458 7.79 17.86 -0.91
C ARG A 458 8.32 17.59 -2.31
N ASP A 459 9.48 18.13 -2.65
CA ASP A 459 9.93 18.21 -4.03
C ASP A 459 10.73 16.97 -4.45
N HIS A 460 11.55 16.41 -3.56
CA HIS A 460 12.40 15.27 -3.86
C HIS A 460 11.72 13.94 -3.53
N LEU A 461 11.14 13.77 -2.34
CA LEU A 461 10.51 12.49 -1.98
C LEU A 461 9.12 12.33 -2.62
N ASP A 462 8.18 13.23 -2.31
CA ASP A 462 6.77 13.07 -2.72
C ASP A 462 6.59 13.26 -4.23
N ARG A 463 7.11 14.37 -4.79
CA ARG A 463 6.86 14.76 -6.20
C ARG A 463 7.78 14.09 -7.22
N TRP A 464 8.96 13.62 -6.83
CA TRP A 464 9.95 13.04 -7.74
C TRP A 464 10.21 11.55 -7.48
N TYR A 465 10.76 11.18 -6.32
CA TYR A 465 11.21 9.82 -6.07
C TYR A 465 10.06 8.83 -5.92
N THR A 466 9.01 9.16 -5.19
CA THR A 466 7.84 8.28 -5.00
C THR A 466 7.21 7.85 -6.34
N PRO A 467 6.87 8.78 -7.27
CA PRO A 467 6.34 8.37 -8.58
C PRO A 467 7.38 7.70 -9.48
N LEU A 468 8.68 7.98 -9.32
CA LEU A 468 9.75 7.27 -10.03
C LEU A 468 9.87 5.82 -9.56
N ASN A 469 9.97 5.61 -8.25
CA ASN A 469 10.00 4.30 -7.61
C ASN A 469 8.77 3.48 -7.98
N ALA A 470 7.57 4.08 -7.97
CA ALA A 470 6.35 3.40 -8.39
C ALA A 470 6.41 2.92 -9.85
N PHE A 471 6.85 3.80 -10.76
CA PHE A 471 7.01 3.48 -12.19
C PHE A 471 8.01 2.33 -12.44
N LEU A 472 9.11 2.30 -11.68
CA LEU A 472 10.22 1.39 -11.91
C LEU A 472 10.10 0.03 -11.19
N SER A 473 9.52 -0.02 -9.98
CA SER A 473 9.60 -1.19 -9.11
C SER A 473 8.27 -1.82 -8.70
N ILE A 474 7.15 -1.11 -8.85
CA ILE A 474 5.82 -1.57 -8.36
C ILE A 474 5.01 -2.30 -9.42
N GLY A 475 5.35 -2.12 -10.71
CA GLY A 475 4.51 -2.40 -11.87
C GLY A 475 3.92 -3.80 -12.02
N PRO A 476 3.17 -4.05 -13.09
CA PRO A 476 2.30 -5.20 -13.18
C PRO A 476 3.09 -6.51 -13.43
N PRO A 477 2.44 -7.68 -13.32
CA PRO A 477 2.99 -8.92 -13.85
C PRO A 477 3.36 -8.78 -15.33
N ARG A 478 4.42 -9.45 -15.78
CA ARG A 478 4.84 -9.47 -17.20
C ARG A 478 3.68 -9.75 -18.15
N ARG A 479 2.78 -10.68 -17.79
CA ARG A 479 1.60 -11.01 -18.60
C ARG A 479 0.74 -9.79 -18.96
N ARG A 480 0.62 -8.79 -18.08
CA ARG A 480 -0.18 -7.59 -18.33
C ARG A 480 0.46 -6.68 -19.37
N VAL A 481 1.78 -6.65 -19.42
CA VAL A 481 2.51 -5.94 -20.48
C VAL A 481 2.32 -6.66 -21.81
N GLU A 482 2.35 -8.00 -21.82
CA GLU A 482 2.04 -8.81 -23.02
C GLU A 482 0.59 -8.62 -23.50
N GLU A 483 -0.37 -8.56 -22.58
CA GLU A 483 -1.77 -8.27 -22.87
C GLU A 483 -1.93 -6.85 -23.46
N LEU A 484 -1.26 -5.84 -22.91
CA LEU A 484 -1.27 -4.48 -23.44
C LEU A 484 -0.71 -4.44 -24.88
N MET A 485 0.40 -5.13 -25.16
CA MET A 485 0.95 -5.22 -26.51
C MET A 485 -0.08 -5.79 -27.49
N ALA A 486 -0.74 -6.89 -27.13
CA ALA A 486 -1.75 -7.52 -27.96
C ALA A 486 -2.98 -6.61 -28.20
N LEU A 487 -3.37 -5.81 -27.21
CA LEU A 487 -4.46 -4.83 -27.33
C LEU A 487 -4.09 -3.62 -28.20
N LEU A 488 -2.85 -3.14 -28.08
CA LEU A 488 -2.30 -2.12 -28.97
C LEU A 488 -2.33 -2.63 -30.41
N GLU A 489 -1.79 -3.82 -30.67
CA GLU A 489 -1.76 -4.44 -31.99
C GLU A 489 -3.17 -4.64 -32.58
N ALA A 490 -4.13 -5.06 -31.76
CA ALA A 490 -5.54 -5.20 -32.15
C ALA A 490 -6.28 -3.86 -32.36
N GLY A 491 -5.68 -2.72 -32.01
CA GLY A 491 -6.29 -1.39 -32.16
C GLY A 491 -7.38 -1.08 -31.13
N VAL A 492 -7.49 -1.88 -30.06
CA VAL A 492 -8.45 -1.65 -28.97
C VAL A 492 -7.95 -0.58 -28.02
N VAL A 493 -6.63 -0.53 -27.80
CA VAL A 493 -5.95 0.47 -26.98
C VAL A 493 -5.04 1.33 -27.86
N GLU A 494 -4.99 2.61 -27.56
CA GLU A 494 -4.06 3.57 -28.14
C GLU A 494 -3.45 4.43 -27.02
N VAL A 495 -2.12 4.53 -26.95
CA VAL A 495 -1.41 5.34 -25.95
C VAL A 495 -0.92 6.61 -26.64
N LEU A 496 -1.40 7.78 -26.19
CA LEU A 496 -1.27 9.04 -26.94
C LEU A 496 0.13 9.66 -26.90
N GLY A 497 0.93 9.34 -25.89
CA GLY A 497 2.29 9.87 -25.72
C GLY A 497 2.56 10.54 -24.38
N PRO A 498 3.79 11.08 -24.18
CA PRO A 498 4.21 11.80 -22.99
C PRO A 498 3.43 13.09 -22.75
N ARG A 499 3.44 13.58 -21.51
CA ARG A 499 2.76 14.84 -21.12
C ARG A 499 1.31 14.91 -21.59
N LEU A 500 0.52 13.86 -21.32
CA LEU A 500 -0.90 13.88 -21.64
C LEU A 500 -1.58 15.16 -21.12
N GLU A 501 -2.14 15.92 -22.05
CA GLU A 501 -2.99 17.06 -21.77
C GLU A 501 -4.43 16.70 -22.11
N VAL A 502 -5.37 17.08 -21.23
CA VAL A 502 -6.80 16.84 -21.40
C VAL A 502 -7.51 18.15 -21.16
N ARG A 503 -8.39 18.55 -22.10
CA ARG A 503 -9.20 19.76 -22.01
C ARG A 503 -10.64 19.49 -22.43
N GLU A 504 -11.52 20.31 -21.92
CA GLU A 504 -12.92 20.43 -22.30
C GLU A 504 -13.05 21.19 -23.62
N GLU A 505 -13.72 20.61 -24.62
CA GLU A 505 -14.02 21.33 -25.87
C GLU A 505 -15.26 20.78 -26.58
N ASP A 506 -16.20 21.67 -26.91
CA ASP A 506 -17.40 21.38 -27.73
C ASP A 506 -18.13 20.10 -27.32
N GLY A 507 -18.40 19.96 -26.02
CA GLY A 507 -19.09 18.78 -25.49
C GLY A 507 -18.31 17.48 -25.63
N ALA A 508 -16.97 17.52 -25.59
CA ALA A 508 -16.11 16.33 -25.50
C ALA A 508 -14.90 16.56 -24.60
N TRP A 509 -14.24 15.47 -24.24
CA TRP A 509 -12.87 15.47 -23.72
C TRP A 509 -11.89 15.41 -24.89
N VAL A 510 -11.03 16.41 -25.01
CA VAL A 510 -9.99 16.43 -26.04
C VAL A 510 -8.65 16.18 -25.39
N ALA A 511 -8.00 15.11 -25.82
CA ALA A 511 -6.72 14.69 -25.28
C ALA A 511 -5.67 14.61 -26.37
N HIS A 512 -4.45 15.01 -26.04
CA HIS A 512 -3.31 14.90 -26.93
C HIS A 512 -2.00 14.87 -26.13
N SER A 513 -0.93 14.47 -26.81
CA SER A 513 0.43 14.66 -26.35
C SER A 513 1.08 15.79 -27.15
N PRO A 514 1.64 16.82 -26.51
CA PRO A 514 2.41 17.85 -27.21
C PRO A 514 3.75 17.31 -27.75
N GLU A 515 4.17 16.10 -27.35
CA GLU A 515 5.38 15.45 -27.87
C GLU A 515 5.10 14.53 -29.07
N VAL A 516 3.83 14.28 -29.40
CA VAL A 516 3.41 13.43 -30.51
C VAL A 516 2.41 14.21 -31.38
N PRO A 517 2.88 14.95 -32.39
CA PRO A 517 2.01 15.68 -33.30
C PRO A 517 0.93 14.78 -33.92
N GLY A 518 -0.30 15.27 -34.04
CA GLY A 518 -1.42 14.49 -34.59
C GLY A 518 -2.04 13.47 -33.64
N SER A 519 -1.61 13.39 -32.37
CA SER A 519 -2.17 12.48 -31.35
C SER A 519 -3.52 12.91 -30.77
N ALA A 520 -4.14 13.97 -31.30
CA ALA A 520 -5.37 14.51 -30.74
C ALA A 520 -6.56 13.59 -30.95
N VAL A 521 -7.28 13.29 -29.86
CA VAL A 521 -8.47 12.43 -29.86
C VAL A 521 -9.60 13.08 -29.10
N ARG A 522 -10.84 12.78 -29.50
CA ARG A 522 -12.07 13.21 -28.82
C ARG A 522 -12.71 12.01 -28.12
N ALA A 523 -13.06 12.17 -26.85
CA ALA A 523 -13.67 11.13 -26.03
C ALA A 523 -14.94 11.61 -25.32
N THR A 524 -15.86 10.68 -25.04
CA THR A 524 -17.10 10.94 -24.30
C THR A 524 -17.03 10.53 -22.84
N THR A 525 -16.09 9.64 -22.52
CA THR A 525 -15.81 9.20 -21.15
C THR A 525 -14.37 9.53 -20.78
N LEU A 526 -14.16 10.20 -19.64
CA LEU A 526 -12.85 10.40 -19.00
C LEU A 526 -12.80 9.59 -17.70
N VAL A 527 -11.80 8.73 -17.57
CA VAL A 527 -11.53 7.94 -16.36
C VAL A 527 -10.18 8.32 -15.77
N GLU A 528 -10.16 8.65 -14.50
CA GLU A 528 -8.94 8.83 -13.73
C GLU A 528 -8.40 7.47 -13.31
N ALA A 529 -7.49 6.91 -14.11
CA ALA A 529 -6.91 5.59 -13.89
C ALA A 529 -5.82 5.61 -12.79
N ARG A 530 -6.19 6.10 -11.60
CA ARG A 530 -5.34 6.25 -10.41
C ARG A 530 -6.18 6.22 -9.14
N LEU A 531 -5.55 5.93 -8.00
CA LEU A 531 -6.18 6.07 -6.69
C LEU A 531 -6.18 7.55 -6.26
N PRO A 532 -7.13 7.97 -5.41
CA PRO A 532 -6.99 9.24 -4.71
C PRO A 532 -5.78 9.17 -3.77
N GLU A 533 -5.05 10.28 -3.68
CA GLU A 533 -3.95 10.43 -2.72
C GLU A 533 -4.56 10.67 -1.33
N PRO A 534 -4.10 9.97 -0.27
CA PRO A 534 -4.54 10.24 1.09
C PRO A 534 -4.26 11.69 1.48
N ASP A 535 -5.30 12.40 1.91
CA ASP A 535 -5.18 13.76 2.43
C ASP A 535 -6.27 14.00 3.47
N LEU A 536 -5.87 14.08 4.74
CA LEU A 536 -6.74 14.31 5.89
C LEU A 536 -7.58 15.58 5.72
N ARG A 537 -7.02 16.64 5.10
CA ARG A 537 -7.69 17.93 4.92
C ARG A 537 -8.89 17.85 3.98
N ARG A 538 -8.92 16.81 3.14
CA ARG A 538 -9.99 16.55 2.18
C ARG A 538 -10.64 15.19 2.40
N THR A 539 -10.46 14.55 3.56
CA THR A 539 -11.06 13.25 3.81
C THR A 539 -12.59 13.33 3.70
N ALA A 540 -13.21 12.33 3.09
CA ALA A 540 -14.66 12.13 3.09
C ALA A 540 -15.09 11.00 4.04
N ASP A 541 -14.18 10.55 4.92
CA ASP A 541 -14.49 9.68 6.04
C ASP A 541 -15.04 10.50 7.22
N ASP A 542 -16.26 10.19 7.67
CA ASP A 542 -16.97 10.98 8.68
C ASP A 542 -16.22 11.07 10.02
N LEU A 543 -15.58 9.97 10.44
CA LEU A 543 -14.82 9.93 11.69
C LEU A 543 -13.61 10.87 11.63
N LEU A 544 -12.75 10.71 10.61
CA LEU A 544 -11.55 11.53 10.48
C LEU A 544 -11.89 13.00 10.19
N ALA A 545 -12.92 13.27 9.37
CA ALA A 545 -13.39 14.62 9.11
C ALA A 545 -13.87 15.31 10.38
N ARG A 546 -14.59 14.58 11.25
CA ARG A 546 -15.05 15.09 12.54
C ARG A 546 -13.88 15.35 13.48
N LEU A 547 -12.96 14.39 13.65
CA LEU A 547 -11.77 14.54 14.51
C LEU A 547 -10.94 15.78 14.10
N LEU A 548 -10.78 16.02 12.79
CA LEU A 548 -10.10 17.21 12.29
C LEU A 548 -10.89 18.48 12.64
N LYS A 549 -12.20 18.49 12.38
CA LYS A 549 -13.08 19.64 12.63
C LYS A 549 -13.13 20.02 14.12
N THR A 550 -13.11 19.04 15.02
CA THR A 550 -13.12 19.26 16.47
C THR A 550 -11.73 19.48 17.06
N GLY A 551 -10.67 19.46 16.24
CA GLY A 551 -9.29 19.67 16.67
C GLY A 551 -8.67 18.49 17.43
N GLN A 552 -9.32 17.33 17.41
CA GLN A 552 -8.88 16.09 18.06
C GLN A 552 -7.81 15.34 17.26
N CYS A 553 -7.55 15.76 16.03
CA CYS A 553 -6.37 15.38 15.24
C CYS A 553 -5.88 16.56 14.40
N ARG A 554 -4.72 16.40 13.74
CA ARG A 554 -4.19 17.37 12.77
C ARG A 554 -3.48 16.69 11.59
N PRO A 555 -3.29 17.41 10.46
CA PRO A 555 -2.37 16.98 9.41
C PRO A 555 -0.92 17.00 9.91
N HIS A 556 -0.10 16.08 9.42
CA HIS A 556 1.33 16.06 9.68
C HIS A 556 2.05 17.19 8.95
N ILE A 557 3.01 17.82 9.64
CA ILE A 557 3.76 18.97 9.15
C ILE A 557 5.26 18.72 9.30
N VAL A 558 6.02 18.97 8.25
CA VAL A 558 7.49 18.94 8.23
C VAL A 558 7.99 20.29 7.72
N ASP A 559 8.67 21.07 8.57
CA ASP A 559 9.15 22.43 8.27
C ASP A 559 8.16 23.30 7.46
N GLY A 560 6.91 23.37 7.92
CA GLY A 560 5.85 24.16 7.26
C GLY A 560 5.21 23.51 6.03
N TYR A 561 5.67 22.34 5.59
CA TYR A 561 5.00 21.54 4.56
C TYR A 561 4.02 20.56 5.19
N GLU A 562 2.73 20.74 4.91
CA GLU A 562 1.67 19.80 5.29
C GLU A 562 1.65 18.61 4.32
N THR A 563 1.95 17.41 4.81
CA THR A 563 2.05 16.20 3.98
C THR A 563 0.69 15.56 3.66
N GLY A 564 -0.36 15.94 4.38
CA GLY A 564 -1.71 15.39 4.26
C GLY A 564 -1.98 14.15 5.12
N GLY A 565 -0.94 13.54 5.72
CA GLY A 565 -1.09 12.40 6.62
C GLY A 565 -1.69 12.77 7.97
N LEU A 566 -2.39 11.82 8.61
CA LEU A 566 -2.85 11.93 9.99
C LEU A 566 -1.66 11.90 10.95
N ASP A 567 -1.47 12.98 11.71
CA ASP A 567 -0.29 13.13 12.56
C ASP A 567 -0.30 12.19 13.77
N VAL A 568 0.82 11.51 13.96
CA VAL A 568 1.02 10.51 15.02
C VAL A 568 2.45 10.58 15.55
N THR A 569 2.64 10.17 16.80
CA THR A 569 3.98 9.97 17.36
C THR A 569 4.74 8.90 16.57
N GLN A 570 6.05 8.76 16.82
CA GLN A 570 6.74 7.50 16.54
C GLN A 570 6.03 6.32 17.23
N ARG A 571 6.42 5.08 16.90
CA ARG A 571 5.87 3.84 17.52
C ARG A 571 5.65 4.08 19.04
N PRO A 572 4.40 3.94 19.55
CA PRO A 572 3.30 3.14 19.02
C PRO A 572 2.22 3.95 18.25
N TYR A 573 2.57 5.08 17.62
CA TYR A 573 1.66 5.83 16.73
C TYR A 573 0.41 6.40 17.42
N ARG A 574 0.63 7.08 18.54
CA ARG A 574 -0.42 7.78 19.26
C ARG A 574 -0.87 9.00 18.46
N LEU A 575 -2.18 9.22 18.39
CA LEU A 575 -2.77 10.35 17.69
C LEU A 575 -2.34 11.69 18.32
N ILE A 576 -2.04 12.68 17.48
CA ILE A 576 -1.67 14.03 17.91
C ILE A 576 -2.79 15.02 17.56
N ASP A 577 -3.22 15.81 18.55
CA ASP A 577 -4.28 16.82 18.40
C ASP A 577 -3.76 18.12 17.75
N ARG A 578 -4.68 19.08 17.48
CA ARG A 578 -4.32 20.36 16.85
C ARG A 578 -3.33 21.19 17.67
N GLN A 579 -3.30 21.01 18.99
CA GLN A 579 -2.40 21.70 19.91
C GLN A 579 -1.07 20.95 20.10
N GLY A 580 -0.87 19.81 19.43
CA GLY A 580 0.34 19.00 19.54
C GLY A 580 0.34 18.07 20.76
N ARG A 581 -0.79 17.87 21.44
CA ARG A 581 -0.89 16.92 22.56
C ARG A 581 -1.07 15.51 22.03
N VAL A 582 -0.35 14.59 22.66
CA VAL A 582 -0.39 13.16 22.34
C VAL A 582 -1.54 12.52 23.11
N HIS A 583 -2.39 11.76 22.41
CA HIS A 583 -3.50 11.06 23.02
C HIS A 583 -3.08 9.75 23.69
N ALA A 584 -3.46 9.55 24.96
CA ALA A 584 -3.07 8.37 25.76
C ALA A 584 -3.78 7.07 25.32
N ARG A 585 -4.90 7.17 24.61
CA ARG A 585 -5.78 6.02 24.28
C ARG A 585 -6.17 5.89 22.81
N ARG A 586 -5.62 6.73 21.93
CA ARG A 586 -5.95 6.73 20.49
C ARG A 586 -4.70 6.47 19.69
N PHE A 587 -4.78 5.49 18.81
CA PHE A 587 -3.68 5.06 17.96
C PHE A 587 -4.14 5.08 16.51
N ALA A 588 -3.26 5.40 15.58
CA ALA A 588 -3.57 5.34 14.15
C ALA A 588 -2.37 4.87 13.34
N PHE A 589 -2.58 3.91 12.45
CA PHE A 589 -1.51 3.46 11.54
C PHE A 589 -2.08 2.89 10.24
N GLY A 590 -1.26 2.86 9.20
CA GLY A 590 -1.68 2.45 7.86
C GLY A 590 -1.93 3.63 6.92
N VAL A 591 -2.82 3.45 5.94
CA VAL A 591 -3.01 4.43 4.85
C VAL A 591 -3.34 5.85 5.32
N PRO A 592 -4.14 6.06 6.39
CA PRO A 592 -4.40 7.40 6.91
C PRO A 592 -3.15 8.16 7.36
N THR A 593 -2.06 7.47 7.71
CA THR A 593 -0.78 8.08 8.13
C THR A 593 0.23 8.20 6.99
N GLU A 594 -0.16 7.92 5.73
CA GLU A 594 0.66 8.22 4.55
C GLU A 594 0.99 9.72 4.55
N GLY A 595 2.28 10.06 4.51
CA GLY A 595 2.75 11.43 4.73
C GLY A 595 3.51 11.59 6.05
N VAL A 596 3.17 10.83 7.09
CA VAL A 596 4.04 10.59 8.25
C VAL A 596 5.00 9.45 7.94
N HIS A 597 4.43 8.36 7.43
CA HIS A 597 5.13 7.20 6.91
C HIS A 597 5.14 7.22 5.39
N TRP A 598 6.20 6.69 4.79
CA TRP A 598 6.32 6.55 3.35
C TRP A 598 5.89 5.16 2.86
N VAL A 599 4.98 5.11 1.86
CA VAL A 599 4.50 3.87 1.22
C VAL A 599 3.82 2.95 2.23
N THR A 600 2.75 3.43 2.84
CA THR A 600 1.97 2.68 3.82
C THR A 600 1.22 1.51 3.19
N ALA A 601 0.82 1.59 1.92
CA ALA A 601 0.04 0.59 1.19
C ALA A 601 0.83 -0.67 0.74
N ALA A 602 1.76 -1.15 1.56
CA ALA A 602 2.46 -2.42 1.36
C ALA A 602 1.76 -3.57 2.11
N GLY A 603 1.77 -4.77 1.54
CA GLY A 603 1.38 -6.01 2.23
C GLY A 603 2.57 -6.68 2.90
N ALA A 604 2.32 -7.55 3.88
CA ALA A 604 3.37 -8.29 4.58
C ALA A 604 3.86 -9.49 3.74
N ARG A 605 5.17 -9.74 3.85
CA ARG A 605 5.91 -10.80 3.15
C ARG A 605 6.53 -11.74 4.19
N PRO A 606 6.57 -13.05 3.94
CA PRO A 606 7.33 -13.99 4.78
C PRO A 606 8.83 -13.70 4.80
N GLY A 607 9.49 -13.98 5.92
CA GLY A 607 10.94 -13.96 6.09
C GLY A 607 11.60 -12.58 5.97
N VAL A 608 10.80 -11.52 6.09
CA VAL A 608 11.30 -10.14 6.19
C VAL A 608 10.53 -9.39 7.27
N ASP A 609 11.20 -8.48 7.98
CA ASP A 609 10.55 -7.54 8.91
C ASP A 609 9.57 -6.63 8.16
N SER A 610 8.34 -7.11 8.02
CA SER A 610 7.26 -6.39 7.38
C SER A 610 6.72 -5.39 8.39
N VAL A 611 7.01 -4.10 8.19
CA VAL A 611 6.62 -3.02 9.12
C VAL A 611 5.16 -3.08 9.56
N THR A 612 4.24 -3.52 8.70
CA THR A 612 2.83 -3.69 9.07
C THR A 612 2.60 -4.64 10.25
N LEU A 613 3.42 -5.69 10.39
CA LEU A 613 3.33 -6.66 11.48
C LEU A 613 3.97 -6.12 12.77
N SER A 614 5.18 -5.53 12.68
CA SER A 614 5.86 -4.94 13.83
C SER A 614 5.15 -3.69 14.36
N ASP A 615 4.56 -2.88 13.47
CA ASP A 615 3.69 -1.74 13.83
C ASP A 615 2.42 -2.18 14.55
N ALA A 616 1.77 -3.24 14.05
CA ALA A 616 0.56 -3.79 14.66
C ALA A 616 0.86 -4.33 16.07
N ASP A 617 2.02 -4.94 16.30
CA ASP A 617 2.44 -5.39 17.63
C ASP A 617 2.65 -4.22 18.59
N ALA A 618 3.37 -3.19 18.16
CA ALA A 618 3.61 -1.99 18.97
C ALA A 618 2.29 -1.31 19.39
N VAL A 619 1.35 -1.16 18.45
CA VAL A 619 0.02 -0.59 18.70
C VAL A 619 -0.81 -1.48 19.62
N ALA A 620 -0.89 -2.78 19.34
CA ALA A 620 -1.68 -3.72 20.15
C ALA A 620 -1.20 -3.79 21.60
N ARG A 621 0.12 -3.88 21.82
CA ARG A 621 0.70 -3.91 23.16
C ARG A 621 0.52 -2.59 23.89
N ALA A 622 0.62 -1.45 23.19
CA ALA A 622 0.34 -0.15 23.80
C ALA A 622 -1.14 0.01 24.18
N ALA A 623 -2.07 -0.51 23.37
CA ALA A 623 -3.49 -0.54 23.70
C ALA A 623 -3.77 -1.44 24.93
N LEU A 624 -3.13 -2.60 25.04
CA LEU A 624 -3.23 -3.46 26.23
C LEU A 624 -2.62 -2.82 27.48
N ARG A 625 -1.52 -2.06 27.37
CA ARG A 625 -0.97 -1.35 28.53
C ARG A 625 -1.87 -0.20 28.98
N ALA A 626 -2.56 0.48 28.06
CA ALA A 626 -3.54 1.51 28.41
C ALA A 626 -4.73 0.93 29.21
N VAL A 627 -5.03 -0.36 29.02
CA VAL A 627 -5.99 -1.11 29.86
C VAL A 627 -5.44 -1.37 31.27
N VAL A 628 -4.16 -1.69 31.42
CA VAL A 628 -3.55 -2.01 32.73
C VAL A 628 -3.32 -0.77 33.61
N SER A 629 -2.94 0.35 33.01
CA SER A 629 -2.79 1.60 33.78
C SER A 629 -4.09 2.04 34.47
N GLU A 630 -5.25 1.55 34.02
CA GLU A 630 -6.54 1.74 34.69
C GLU A 630 -6.62 0.96 36.02
N THR A 631 -6.05 -0.24 36.09
CA THR A 631 -6.16 -1.10 37.28
C THR A 631 -5.30 -0.65 38.44
N ASP A 632 -4.20 0.04 38.16
CA ASP A 632 -3.29 0.56 39.19
C ASP A 632 -3.79 1.87 39.81
N GLU A 633 -4.49 2.73 39.05
CA GLU A 633 -5.08 3.96 39.58
C GLU A 633 -6.31 3.67 40.46
N ASP A 634 -7.14 2.68 40.10
CA ASP A 634 -8.34 2.31 40.87
C ASP A 634 -8.03 1.51 42.16
N SER A 635 -6.86 0.86 42.23
CA SER A 635 -6.41 0.12 43.42
C SER A 635 -5.65 0.98 44.45
N GLY A 636 -5.37 2.25 44.13
CA GLY A 636 -4.62 3.20 44.95
C GLY A 636 -5.44 3.96 46.02
N ALA A 637 -6.77 3.88 46.01
CA ALA A 637 -7.63 4.57 46.99
C ALA A 637 -7.71 3.81 48.33
N LYS A 638 -6.57 3.63 49.02
CA LYS A 638 -6.60 3.21 50.43
C LYS A 638 -6.96 4.41 51.31
N TYR A 639 -8.16 4.32 51.89
CA TYR A 639 -8.65 5.15 52.98
C TYR A 639 -7.61 5.18 54.13
N TRP A 640 -6.97 6.31 54.36
CA TRP A 640 -6.18 6.53 55.58
C TRP A 640 -7.13 6.96 56.69
N PRO A 641 -7.25 6.24 57.81
CA PRO A 641 -8.01 6.73 58.95
C PRO A 641 -7.26 7.90 59.59
N ASN A 642 -7.98 8.98 59.87
CA ASN A 642 -7.51 10.16 60.59
C ASN A 642 -6.71 9.75 61.84
N VAL A 643 -5.46 10.21 61.92
CA VAL A 643 -4.68 10.21 63.17
C VAL A 643 -4.64 11.65 63.67
N GLU A 644 -5.26 11.87 64.82
CA GLU A 644 -5.24 13.14 65.56
C GLU A 644 -3.82 13.48 66.04
N LEU A 645 -3.52 14.77 65.94
CA LEU A 645 -2.31 15.44 66.42
C LEU A 645 -2.24 15.39 67.94
N ALA A 646 -1.13 14.88 68.49
CA ALA A 646 -0.68 15.21 69.83
C ALA A 646 0.52 16.16 69.71
N SER A 647 0.32 17.42 70.10
CA SER A 647 1.38 18.39 70.36
C SER A 647 2.11 18.05 71.66
N ILE A 648 3.44 18.08 71.65
CA ILE A 648 4.24 18.32 72.86
C ILE A 648 5.37 19.31 72.49
N ASP A 649 5.32 20.44 73.20
CA ASP A 649 6.25 21.56 73.43
C ASP A 649 6.79 22.40 72.25
#